data_AF-A0A2S0L0E2-F1
#
_entry.id   AF-A0A2S0L0E2-F1
#
_cell.length_a   1.000
_cell.length_b   1.000
_cell.length_c   1.000
_cell.angle_alpha   90.00
_cell.angle_beta   90.00
_cell.angle_gamma   90.00
#
_symmetry.space_group_name_H-M   'P 1'
#
loop_
_entity.id
_entity.type
_entity.pdbx_description
1 polymer ?
#
loop_
_entity_poly.entity_id
_entity_poly.type
_entity_poly.pdbx_seq_one_letter_code
_entity_poly.pdbx_strand_id
1 'polypeptide(L)'
;MGKYRRLTLPVCAALLVCAALQAAAEIVYHEDFEGDPAAWPITVFYRGQEPRPWIHVPSQEAAFGRQALYLESSDEAQWMFLMADIPAERLRGRKMRLTAWCKSDFAGKAEAGLVDGHSYCDGVMGRVGVATTRGHGWERLVVEGEHTPGSMASLAVGIGYGATGAGMLIDEVTLECADELPPLPELKAPGTDSVEMRRMQSQRKRFDALADSYKRDAALGLPVDKQLLKQLVTAQDNFRNDRLTPADAAVIASCRQYALEARLVNPSAEFDVDTPIAPETEPEVDVLMPVNGYEAKILLIRNHSGRTQYFRPRWEAKGVPAPQLRRMIPVGGFFDAMPPLPFDGVFEVADGETRGIWIDLRSRDWKPGVYRGTLVFTPLDPAAAAELRVPVRQTVAAIESPKELPVAVFNWDYGVTKDQADYEFLRNARVNVFHIDGGYDAKEAVNWEKSNLKQVLDRVDANGDRGKVTFFLENWFTGAADRWNADLDNYYLQLAAYMKSRGYRYDQWIVHCFDEVLNDKFLNGAKNIKRLDPQIRIFSDPPPATAEQLRPFLPYLDCFCLGSWFLQEDANNGNKAVELLRSTGKPLWIYECDSQPRHPLNNYRRMALNSVQRGWDGFTFWSLTGLQFRHASITPPEGVVNYGMTYLDENGVRYPSRRWALWELGIDDYALVAALRQKGIDVSGEIRTMCGTKDAAALDEAMEAFKKEKLKAFIPGEK
;
A
#
# COMPACT_ATOMS: atom_id res chain seq x y z
N MET A 1 -69.03 -40.42 -39.89
CA MET A 1 -70.35 -39.96 -40.36
C MET A 1 -70.23 -38.44 -40.52
N GLY A 2 -69.94 -37.89 -41.71
CA GLY A 2 -70.85 -37.62 -42.84
C GLY A 2 -71.43 -36.19 -42.68
N LYS A 3 -71.53 -35.28 -43.65
CA LYS A 3 -71.27 -35.22 -45.10
C LYS A 3 -71.33 -33.72 -45.53
N TYR A 4 -70.47 -33.33 -46.48
CA TYR A 4 -70.68 -32.47 -47.68
C TYR A 4 -71.45 -31.12 -47.67
N ARG A 5 -70.83 -30.09 -48.27
CA ARG A 5 -71.15 -29.44 -49.58
C ARG A 5 -70.16 -28.28 -49.87
N ARG A 6 -69.20 -28.37 -50.82
CA ARG A 6 -69.19 -27.98 -52.26
C ARG A 6 -69.72 -26.57 -52.63
N LEU A 7 -68.75 -25.68 -52.96
CA LEU A 7 -68.56 -24.84 -54.17
C LEU A 7 -69.73 -24.04 -54.79
N THR A 8 -69.54 -22.71 -54.92
CA THR A 8 -69.39 -21.96 -56.21
C THR A 8 -69.14 -20.44 -55.99
N LEU A 9 -68.14 -19.87 -56.70
CA LEU A 9 -67.99 -18.43 -57.09
C LEU A 9 -69.09 -18.05 -58.12
N PRO A 10 -69.37 -16.76 -58.54
CA PRO A 10 -68.44 -15.61 -58.72
C PRO A 10 -69.02 -14.16 -58.51
N VAL A 11 -68.19 -13.15 -58.87
CA VAL A 11 -68.51 -11.80 -59.42
C VAL A 11 -68.29 -10.54 -58.54
N CYS A 12 -67.13 -9.93 -58.77
CA CYS A 12 -66.74 -8.52 -59.06
C CYS A 12 -67.57 -7.27 -58.66
N ALA A 13 -66.75 -6.22 -58.41
CA ALA A 13 -66.94 -4.75 -58.56
C ALA A 13 -67.55 -4.00 -57.35
N ALA A 14 -66.77 -3.34 -56.50
CA ALA A 14 -66.03 -2.07 -56.68
C ALA A 14 -66.93 -0.82 -56.66
N LEU A 15 -66.80 -0.02 -55.61
CA LEU A 15 -67.17 1.40 -55.60
C LEU A 15 -66.13 2.18 -54.77
N LEU A 16 -65.57 3.18 -55.44
CA LEU A 16 -64.55 4.13 -55.01
C LEU A 16 -64.99 5.00 -53.83
N VAL A 17 -64.04 5.28 -52.93
CA VAL A 17 -63.95 6.57 -52.22
C VAL A 17 -62.53 7.09 -52.40
N CYS A 18 -62.40 8.24 -53.06
CA CYS A 18 -61.19 9.02 -53.19
C CYS A 18 -60.77 9.55 -51.81
N ALA A 19 -59.61 9.10 -51.31
CA ALA A 19 -58.82 9.84 -50.33
C ALA A 19 -57.57 10.36 -51.05
N ALA A 20 -57.32 11.66 -50.90
CA ALA A 20 -56.12 12.32 -51.39
C ALA A 20 -54.89 11.63 -50.81
N LEU A 21 -54.09 11.02 -51.68
CA LEU A 21 -52.73 10.59 -51.36
C LEU A 21 -51.90 11.85 -51.08
N GLN A 22 -51.73 12.21 -49.81
CA GLN A 22 -50.56 13.00 -49.43
C GLN A 22 -49.35 12.19 -49.88
N ALA A 23 -48.53 12.76 -50.77
CA ALA A 23 -47.27 12.16 -51.15
C ALA A 23 -46.44 11.99 -49.87
N ALA A 24 -46.35 10.76 -49.36
CA ALA A 24 -45.48 10.46 -48.23
C ALA A 24 -44.04 10.68 -48.69
N ALA A 25 -43.25 11.38 -47.88
CA ALA A 25 -41.82 11.48 -48.16
C ALA A 25 -41.23 10.07 -48.23
N GLU A 26 -40.43 9.82 -49.27
CA GLU A 26 -39.82 8.51 -49.45
C GLU A 26 -38.60 8.42 -48.53
N ILE A 27 -38.56 7.38 -47.69
CA ILE A 27 -37.37 7.05 -46.90
C ILE A 27 -36.36 6.43 -47.87
N VAL A 28 -35.36 7.21 -48.25
CA VAL A 28 -34.34 6.83 -49.26
C VAL A 28 -33.13 6.15 -48.61
N TYR A 29 -32.94 6.38 -47.32
CA TYR A 29 -31.98 5.68 -46.46
C TYR A 29 -32.56 5.55 -45.05
N HIS A 30 -32.39 4.38 -44.44
CA HIS A 30 -32.79 4.14 -43.06
C HIS A 30 -31.89 3.07 -42.48
N GLU A 31 -31.30 3.39 -41.33
CA GLU A 31 -30.53 2.47 -40.52
C GLU A 31 -31.03 2.61 -39.08
N ASP A 32 -31.66 1.55 -38.58
CA ASP A 32 -32.16 1.43 -37.20
C ASP A 32 -31.20 0.61 -36.30
N PHE A 33 -30.04 0.25 -36.85
CA PHE A 33 -28.97 -0.53 -36.24
C PHE A 33 -29.47 -1.77 -35.43
N GLU A 34 -30.58 -2.38 -35.88
CA GLU A 34 -31.06 -3.67 -35.36
C GLU A 34 -30.51 -4.83 -36.23
N GLY A 35 -29.52 -5.61 -35.76
CA GLY A 35 -29.08 -6.80 -36.53
C GLY A 35 -27.65 -7.28 -36.28
N ASP A 36 -27.08 -8.01 -37.26
CA ASP A 36 -25.67 -8.43 -37.28
C ASP A 36 -24.80 -7.29 -37.83
N PRO A 37 -23.85 -6.72 -37.06
CA PRO A 37 -22.95 -5.66 -37.52
C PRO A 37 -22.16 -6.00 -38.78
N ALA A 38 -21.93 -7.29 -39.06
CA ALA A 38 -21.23 -7.73 -40.26
C ALA A 38 -22.05 -7.56 -41.56
N ALA A 39 -23.35 -7.27 -41.44
CA ALA A 39 -24.28 -7.11 -42.56
C ALA A 39 -24.60 -5.64 -42.90
N TRP A 40 -24.10 -4.68 -42.12
CA TRP A 40 -24.41 -3.25 -42.32
C TRP A 40 -23.60 -2.65 -43.49
N PRO A 41 -24.22 -1.94 -44.44
CA PRO A 41 -23.56 -1.36 -45.61
C PRO A 41 -22.87 -0.01 -45.30
N ILE A 42 -22.14 0.07 -44.18
CA ILE A 42 -21.73 1.34 -43.55
C ILE A 42 -20.23 1.58 -43.70
N THR A 43 -19.82 2.82 -43.96
CA THR A 43 -18.43 3.26 -43.85
C THR A 43 -18.28 4.31 -42.74
N VAL A 44 -17.49 4.00 -41.72
CA VAL A 44 -17.07 4.96 -40.69
C VAL A 44 -15.71 5.53 -41.09
N PHE A 45 -15.62 6.86 -41.22
CA PHE A 45 -14.39 7.52 -41.65
C PHE A 45 -13.58 8.09 -40.48
N TYR A 46 -12.27 7.91 -40.55
CA TYR A 46 -11.26 8.43 -39.62
C TYR A 46 -10.27 9.33 -40.38
N ARG A 47 -9.80 10.43 -39.77
CA ARG A 47 -8.69 11.23 -40.30
C ARG A 47 -7.51 11.29 -39.32
N GLY A 48 -6.58 10.35 -39.51
CA GLY A 48 -5.15 10.45 -39.20
C GLY A 48 -4.35 10.27 -40.49
N GLN A 49 -3.00 10.22 -40.47
CA GLN A 49 -2.16 10.38 -41.67
C GLN A 49 -2.37 9.42 -42.86
N GLU A 50 -3.22 8.37 -42.78
CA GLU A 50 -3.64 7.55 -43.93
C GLU A 50 -5.11 7.10 -43.80
N PRO A 51 -5.95 7.18 -44.85
CA PRO A 51 -7.26 6.53 -44.88
C PRO A 51 -7.11 5.02 -45.11
N ARG A 52 -7.62 4.19 -44.20
CA ARG A 52 -7.69 2.72 -44.36
C ARG A 52 -9.14 2.25 -44.27
N PRO A 53 -9.60 1.29 -45.10
CA PRO A 53 -10.89 0.65 -44.91
C PRO A 53 -10.78 -0.45 -43.83
N TRP A 54 -11.79 -0.49 -42.95
CA TRP A 54 -12.06 -1.42 -41.84
C TRP A 54 -11.32 -1.19 -40.51
N ILE A 55 -12.10 -1.07 -39.42
CA ILE A 55 -11.99 -1.82 -38.15
C ILE A 55 -13.31 -1.64 -37.36
N HIS A 56 -13.98 -2.76 -37.13
CA HIS A 56 -14.87 -3.01 -36.00
C HIS A 56 -14.03 -2.86 -34.72
N VAL A 57 -14.33 -1.92 -33.82
CA VAL A 57 -13.75 -1.99 -32.46
C VAL A 57 -14.58 -3.05 -31.72
N PRO A 58 -14.05 -4.27 -31.47
CA PRO A 58 -14.75 -5.20 -30.62
C PRO A 58 -14.53 -4.71 -29.19
N SER A 59 -15.40 -3.84 -28.68
CA SER A 59 -15.67 -3.99 -27.27
C SER A 59 -16.57 -5.22 -27.16
N GLN A 60 -16.06 -6.29 -26.57
CA GLN A 60 -16.93 -7.34 -26.01
C GLN A 60 -17.80 -6.79 -24.85
N GLU A 61 -17.95 -5.45 -24.74
CA GLU A 61 -18.77 -4.70 -23.80
C GLU A 61 -19.89 -3.92 -24.51
N ALA A 62 -19.98 -3.90 -25.86
CA ALA A 62 -21.04 -3.18 -26.59
C ALA A 62 -22.15 -4.07 -27.19
N ALA A 63 -22.10 -5.39 -26.98
CA ALA A 63 -23.22 -6.26 -27.36
C ALA A 63 -24.34 -6.20 -26.31
N PHE A 64 -24.91 -5.01 -26.11
CA PHE A 64 -26.21 -4.87 -25.49
C PHE A 64 -27.26 -5.13 -26.57
N GLY A 65 -28.14 -6.10 -26.31
CA GLY A 65 -29.22 -6.43 -27.26
C GLY A 65 -29.95 -5.18 -27.77
N ARG A 66 -29.90 -5.03 -29.11
CA ARG A 66 -30.41 -3.95 -29.98
C ARG A 66 -29.53 -2.69 -30.00
N GLN A 67 -28.87 -2.45 -31.12
CA GLN A 67 -27.46 -2.08 -31.17
C GLN A 67 -27.24 -0.68 -31.75
N ALA A 68 -27.38 0.39 -30.96
CA ALA A 68 -26.90 1.71 -31.37
C ALA A 68 -25.40 1.70 -31.75
N LEU A 69 -25.01 2.46 -32.78
CA LEU A 69 -23.61 2.69 -33.17
C LEU A 69 -22.93 3.59 -32.13
N TYR A 70 -21.81 3.13 -31.55
CA TYR A 70 -21.00 3.91 -30.62
C TYR A 70 -19.74 4.47 -31.30
N LEU A 71 -19.49 5.77 -31.09
CA LEU A 71 -18.30 6.49 -31.53
C LEU A 71 -17.62 7.09 -30.30
N GLU A 72 -16.29 6.94 -30.18
CA GLU A 72 -15.50 7.55 -29.09
C GLU A 72 -14.25 8.25 -29.61
N SER A 73 -14.10 9.54 -29.30
CA SER A 73 -12.90 10.30 -29.65
C SER A 73 -11.86 10.15 -28.56
N SER A 74 -10.67 9.70 -28.92
CA SER A 74 -9.53 9.52 -28.01
C SER A 74 -8.51 10.66 -28.08
N ASP A 75 -8.64 11.59 -29.04
CA ASP A 75 -7.70 12.69 -29.30
C ASP A 75 -8.43 13.90 -29.92
N GLU A 76 -8.00 15.12 -29.57
CA GLU A 76 -8.62 16.40 -29.98
C GLU A 76 -8.58 16.58 -31.51
N ALA A 77 -7.62 15.94 -32.18
CA ALA A 77 -7.48 15.97 -33.63
C ALA A 77 -8.41 15.00 -34.38
N GLN A 78 -9.21 14.20 -33.68
CA GLN A 78 -10.06 13.18 -34.30
C GLN A 78 -11.44 13.74 -34.68
N TRP A 79 -11.92 13.29 -35.84
CA TRP A 79 -13.31 13.37 -36.26
C TRP A 79 -13.77 11.95 -36.63
N MET A 80 -15.02 11.58 -36.31
CA MET A 80 -15.56 10.27 -36.68
C MET A 80 -17.02 10.40 -37.05
N PHE A 81 -17.37 9.91 -38.23
CA PHE A 81 -18.72 10.00 -38.76
C PHE A 81 -19.14 8.66 -39.39
N LEU A 82 -20.38 8.27 -39.12
CA LEU A 82 -21.17 7.43 -39.99
C LEU A 82 -21.41 8.19 -41.29
N MET A 83 -21.07 7.61 -42.45
CA MET A 83 -21.29 8.28 -43.73
C MET A 83 -21.88 7.31 -44.76
N ALA A 84 -22.77 7.82 -45.61
CA ALA A 84 -23.34 7.05 -46.71
C ALA A 84 -23.62 7.94 -47.92
N ASP A 85 -23.22 7.47 -49.10
CA ASP A 85 -23.54 8.09 -50.39
C ASP A 85 -24.78 7.41 -50.99
N ILE A 86 -25.81 8.21 -51.23
CA ILE A 86 -27.10 7.79 -51.78
C ILE A 86 -27.12 8.14 -53.27
N PRO A 87 -27.22 7.14 -54.16
CA PRO A 87 -27.13 7.37 -55.59
C PRO A 87 -28.40 8.05 -56.12
N ALA A 88 -28.25 8.80 -57.21
CA ALA A 88 -29.29 9.68 -57.77
C ALA A 88 -30.61 8.97 -58.06
N GLU A 89 -30.57 7.72 -58.49
CA GLU A 89 -31.75 6.93 -58.81
C GLU A 89 -32.67 6.64 -57.61
N ARG A 90 -32.15 6.74 -56.37
CA ARG A 90 -32.93 6.57 -55.14
C ARG A 90 -33.53 7.87 -54.63
N LEU A 91 -33.17 9.02 -55.19
CA LEU A 91 -33.58 10.33 -54.72
C LEU A 91 -34.65 10.92 -55.65
N ARG A 92 -35.88 11.01 -55.15
CA ARG A 92 -37.03 11.54 -55.90
C ARG A 92 -37.62 12.73 -55.18
N GLY A 93 -37.33 13.92 -55.67
CA GLY A 93 -37.86 15.16 -55.10
C GLY A 93 -36.86 16.29 -55.18
N ARG A 94 -37.20 17.43 -54.59
CA ARG A 94 -36.34 18.62 -54.49
C ARG A 94 -35.92 18.94 -53.07
N LYS A 95 -36.40 18.21 -52.07
CA LYS A 95 -36.07 18.39 -50.66
C LYS A 95 -35.64 17.09 -50.00
N MET A 96 -34.72 17.19 -49.07
CA MET A 96 -34.23 16.08 -48.26
C MET A 96 -34.25 16.42 -46.78
N ARG A 97 -34.50 15.42 -45.93
CA ARG A 97 -34.37 15.51 -44.46
C ARG A 97 -33.54 14.36 -43.92
N LEU A 98 -32.42 14.68 -43.29
CA LEU A 98 -31.67 13.75 -42.45
C LEU A 98 -32.13 13.90 -41.00
N THR A 99 -32.53 12.79 -40.40
CA THR A 99 -32.87 12.68 -38.98
C THR A 99 -31.94 11.68 -38.32
N ALA A 100 -31.33 12.04 -37.20
CA ALA A 100 -30.56 11.10 -36.39
C ALA A 100 -31.00 11.16 -34.93
N TRP A 101 -31.24 10.01 -34.33
CA TRP A 101 -31.50 9.89 -32.90
C TRP A 101 -30.21 9.49 -32.20
N CYS A 102 -29.70 10.37 -31.34
CA CYS A 102 -28.36 10.19 -30.77
C CYS A 102 -28.26 10.70 -29.34
N LYS A 103 -27.26 10.23 -28.62
CA LYS A 103 -26.88 10.75 -27.30
C LYS A 103 -25.38 10.97 -27.29
N SER A 104 -24.94 12.14 -26.85
CA SER A 104 -23.54 12.39 -26.56
C SER A 104 -23.36 12.82 -25.12
N ASP A 105 -22.22 12.45 -24.53
CA ASP A 105 -21.75 12.97 -23.24
C ASP A 105 -21.02 14.32 -23.37
N PHE A 106 -20.88 14.82 -24.61
CA PHE A 106 -20.16 16.04 -24.93
C PHE A 106 -21.07 17.04 -25.65
N ALA A 107 -21.45 18.11 -24.95
CA ALA A 107 -22.37 19.10 -25.48
C ALA A 107 -21.78 19.83 -26.72
N GLY A 108 -22.58 19.95 -27.78
CA GLY A 108 -22.22 20.75 -28.96
C GLY A 108 -21.26 20.08 -29.95
N LYS A 109 -21.00 18.77 -29.83
CA LYS A 109 -20.07 18.03 -30.70
C LYS A 109 -20.69 16.86 -31.47
N ALA A 110 -21.94 16.52 -31.17
CA ALA A 110 -22.74 15.63 -32.00
C ALA A 110 -23.28 16.40 -33.21
N GLU A 111 -22.95 15.91 -34.40
CA GLU A 111 -23.19 16.58 -35.67
C GLU A 111 -23.90 15.63 -36.65
N ALA A 112 -24.80 16.20 -37.45
CA ALA A 112 -25.39 15.55 -38.62
C ALA A 112 -25.22 16.47 -39.84
N GLY A 113 -24.92 15.92 -41.01
CA GLY A 113 -24.60 16.69 -42.21
C GLY A 113 -25.20 16.08 -43.47
N LEU A 114 -25.56 16.95 -44.41
CA LEU A 114 -26.11 16.59 -45.71
C LEU A 114 -25.39 17.36 -46.83
N VAL A 115 -24.96 16.65 -47.87
CA VAL A 115 -24.30 17.21 -49.07
C VAL A 115 -25.07 16.78 -50.31
N ASP A 116 -25.39 17.71 -51.19
CA ASP A 116 -26.04 17.47 -52.49
C ASP A 116 -24.98 17.46 -53.61
N GLY A 117 -25.08 16.52 -54.54
CA GLY A 117 -24.24 16.39 -55.74
C GLY A 117 -22.81 15.90 -55.53
N HIS A 118 -22.34 15.74 -54.30
CA HIS A 118 -20.96 15.34 -53.96
C HIS A 118 -20.92 14.31 -52.83
N SER A 119 -19.84 13.51 -52.78
CA SER A 119 -19.55 12.71 -51.60
C SER A 119 -19.07 13.64 -50.48
N TYR A 120 -19.49 13.38 -49.25
CA TYR A 120 -18.99 14.12 -48.09
C TYR A 120 -17.48 13.88 -47.88
N CYS A 121 -16.92 12.82 -48.46
CA CYS A 121 -15.48 12.54 -48.48
C CYS A 121 -14.66 13.47 -49.39
N ASP A 122 -15.30 14.19 -50.32
CA ASP A 122 -14.62 15.08 -51.27
C ASP A 122 -14.18 16.41 -50.61
N GLY A 123 -14.43 16.59 -49.31
CA GLY A 123 -14.08 17.81 -48.57
C GLY A 123 -14.98 19.00 -48.89
N VAL A 124 -16.12 18.76 -49.54
CA VAL A 124 -17.12 19.78 -49.86
C VAL A 124 -17.97 20.05 -48.61
N MET A 125 -18.06 21.31 -48.18
CA MET A 125 -18.90 21.68 -47.04
C MET A 125 -20.39 21.54 -47.37
N GLY A 126 -21.06 20.61 -46.69
CA GLY A 126 -22.52 20.44 -46.74
C GLY A 126 -23.28 21.37 -45.80
N ARG A 127 -24.60 21.21 -45.74
CA ARG A 127 -25.42 21.76 -44.65
C ARG A 127 -25.24 20.87 -43.43
N VAL A 128 -24.90 21.48 -42.29
CA VAL A 128 -24.65 20.76 -41.03
C VAL A 128 -25.68 21.21 -40.00
N GLY A 129 -26.36 20.25 -39.37
CA GLY A 129 -27.08 20.46 -38.12
C GLY A 129 -26.23 20.00 -36.95
N VAL A 130 -26.26 20.78 -35.86
CA VAL A 130 -25.49 20.52 -34.65
C VAL A 130 -26.45 20.44 -33.46
N ALA A 131 -26.28 19.45 -32.58
CA ALA A 131 -27.00 19.42 -31.31
C ALA A 131 -26.56 20.61 -30.42
N THR A 132 -27.50 21.35 -29.85
CA THR A 132 -27.20 22.62 -29.14
C THR A 132 -27.34 22.56 -27.62
N THR A 133 -27.62 21.41 -26.98
CA THR A 133 -28.01 21.40 -25.56
C THR A 133 -27.30 20.39 -24.65
N ARG A 134 -26.62 20.92 -23.61
CA ARG A 134 -26.20 20.38 -22.28
C ARG A 134 -25.73 18.91 -22.08
N GLY A 135 -25.54 18.09 -23.11
CA GLY A 135 -24.60 16.96 -23.11
C GLY A 135 -24.93 15.72 -22.25
N HIS A 136 -26.19 15.43 -21.89
CA HIS A 136 -26.50 14.27 -21.04
C HIS A 136 -27.77 13.46 -21.39
N GLY A 137 -28.54 13.83 -22.43
CA GLY A 137 -29.81 13.18 -22.83
C GLY A 137 -29.82 12.66 -24.28
N TRP A 138 -30.83 11.85 -24.64
CA TRP A 138 -31.13 11.50 -26.04
C TRP A 138 -31.74 12.70 -26.76
N GLU A 139 -31.29 12.94 -27.99
CA GLU A 139 -31.68 14.10 -28.80
C GLU A 139 -31.93 13.68 -30.26
N ARG A 140 -32.83 14.42 -30.95
CA ARG A 140 -33.07 14.29 -32.39
C ARG A 140 -32.31 15.38 -33.12
N LEU A 141 -31.30 15.00 -33.89
CA LEU A 141 -30.70 15.85 -34.91
C LEU A 141 -31.60 15.84 -36.14
N VAL A 142 -31.84 17.01 -36.72
CA VAL A 142 -32.61 17.17 -37.95
C VAL A 142 -31.89 18.15 -38.86
N VAL A 143 -31.63 17.75 -40.10
CA VAL A 143 -31.01 18.58 -41.14
C VAL A 143 -31.89 18.53 -42.39
N GLU A 144 -32.31 19.68 -42.89
CA GLU A 144 -33.09 19.79 -44.12
C GLU A 144 -32.31 20.55 -45.21
N GLY A 145 -32.41 20.07 -46.45
CA GLY A 145 -31.71 20.62 -47.61
C GLY A 145 -32.52 20.51 -48.90
N GLU A 146 -32.12 21.32 -49.90
CA GLU A 146 -32.60 21.15 -51.27
C GLU A 146 -31.80 20.03 -51.95
N HIS A 147 -32.41 19.38 -52.94
CA HIS A 147 -31.81 18.31 -53.73
C HIS A 147 -31.89 18.65 -55.22
N THR A 148 -30.76 18.52 -55.93
CA THR A 148 -30.69 18.70 -57.38
C THR A 148 -31.11 17.41 -58.09
N PRO A 149 -32.22 17.39 -58.86
CA PRO A 149 -32.69 16.17 -59.51
C PRO A 149 -31.64 15.55 -60.41
N GLY A 150 -31.42 14.24 -60.28
CA GLY A 150 -30.44 13.49 -61.06
C GLY A 150 -29.01 13.55 -60.52
N SER A 151 -28.80 14.15 -59.35
CA SER A 151 -27.53 14.13 -58.62
C SER A 151 -27.56 13.14 -57.45
N MET A 152 -26.40 12.73 -56.94
CA MET A 152 -26.32 11.93 -55.70
C MET A 152 -26.45 12.82 -54.46
N ALA A 153 -26.63 12.24 -53.27
CA ALA A 153 -26.52 12.96 -52.00
C ALA A 153 -25.72 12.15 -50.97
N SER A 154 -25.01 12.82 -50.09
CA SER A 154 -24.21 12.19 -49.03
C SER A 154 -24.70 12.64 -47.66
N LEU A 155 -24.76 11.70 -46.71
CA LEU A 155 -25.08 11.96 -45.31
C LEU A 155 -23.88 11.70 -44.41
N ALA A 156 -23.82 12.42 -43.28
CA ALA A 156 -22.85 12.20 -42.22
C ALA A 156 -23.51 12.34 -40.84
N VAL A 157 -23.23 11.46 -39.88
CA VAL A 157 -23.67 11.59 -38.47
C VAL A 157 -22.54 11.15 -37.54
N GLY A 158 -22.12 11.98 -36.59
CA GLY A 158 -21.00 11.64 -35.72
C GLY A 158 -20.43 12.78 -34.88
N ILE A 159 -19.15 12.65 -34.51
CA ILE A 159 -18.43 13.55 -33.59
C ILE A 159 -17.43 14.42 -34.38
N GLY A 160 -17.59 15.74 -34.26
CA GLY A 160 -16.69 16.75 -34.84
C GLY A 160 -15.37 16.93 -34.08
N TYR A 161 -14.45 17.72 -34.64
CA TYR A 161 -13.12 17.98 -34.07
C TYR A 161 -13.16 18.62 -32.65
N GLY A 162 -12.11 18.38 -31.86
CA GLY A 162 -11.89 19.01 -30.55
C GLY A 162 -12.75 18.44 -29.42
N ALA A 163 -13.05 17.14 -29.47
CA ALA A 163 -13.95 16.44 -28.55
C ALA A 163 -13.27 15.24 -27.85
N THR A 164 -12.09 15.42 -27.25
CA THR A 164 -11.36 14.32 -26.60
C THR A 164 -12.12 13.71 -25.43
N GLY A 165 -12.20 12.38 -25.44
CA GLY A 165 -12.96 11.61 -24.47
C GLY A 165 -14.46 11.66 -24.69
N ALA A 166 -14.94 12.24 -25.79
CA ALA A 166 -16.36 12.30 -26.11
C ALA A 166 -16.86 10.97 -26.68
N GLY A 167 -17.93 10.46 -26.08
CA GLY A 167 -18.73 9.35 -26.58
C GLY A 167 -20.01 9.84 -27.26
N MET A 168 -20.40 9.15 -28.33
CA MET A 168 -21.70 9.34 -28.99
C MET A 168 -22.32 7.99 -29.32
N LEU A 169 -23.59 7.83 -28.98
CA LEU A 169 -24.45 6.74 -29.41
C LEU A 169 -25.39 7.24 -30.50
N ILE A 170 -25.53 6.48 -31.58
CA ILE A 170 -26.45 6.73 -32.69
C ILE A 170 -27.40 5.54 -32.78
N ASP A 171 -28.68 5.76 -32.52
CA ASP A 171 -29.71 4.72 -32.45
C ASP A 171 -30.42 4.53 -33.78
N GLU A 172 -30.73 5.62 -34.47
CA GLU A 172 -31.43 5.60 -35.74
C GLU A 172 -30.92 6.73 -36.63
N VAL A 173 -30.74 6.46 -37.92
CA VAL A 173 -30.48 7.46 -38.94
C VAL A 173 -31.41 7.25 -40.12
N THR A 174 -32.17 8.28 -40.46
CA THR A 174 -33.17 8.26 -41.53
C THR A 174 -32.96 9.44 -42.47
N LEU A 175 -32.87 9.16 -43.78
CA LEU A 175 -32.90 10.17 -44.84
C LEU A 175 -34.21 10.04 -45.62
N GLU A 176 -34.96 11.13 -45.67
CA GLU A 176 -36.18 11.27 -46.45
C GLU A 176 -35.93 12.17 -47.67
N CYS A 177 -36.57 11.88 -48.81
CA CYS A 177 -36.56 12.74 -50.00
C CYS A 177 -37.97 12.90 -50.59
N ALA A 178 -38.35 14.13 -50.93
CA ALA A 178 -39.66 14.47 -51.49
C ALA A 178 -39.67 15.86 -52.17
N ASP A 179 -40.73 16.19 -52.90
CA ASP A 179 -40.95 17.58 -53.34
C ASP A 179 -41.40 18.48 -52.17
N GLU A 180 -42.13 17.91 -51.19
CA GLU A 180 -42.51 18.55 -49.92
C GLU A 180 -42.36 17.56 -48.76
N LEU A 181 -41.73 17.99 -47.66
CA LEU A 181 -41.48 17.15 -46.48
C LEU A 181 -42.61 17.27 -45.44
N PRO A 182 -43.12 16.15 -44.87
CA PRO A 182 -44.16 16.19 -43.83
C PRO A 182 -43.61 16.73 -42.50
N PRO A 183 -44.46 17.27 -41.60
CA PRO A 183 -44.04 17.70 -40.27
C PRO A 183 -43.58 16.50 -39.40
N LEU A 184 -42.57 16.74 -38.56
CA LEU A 184 -42.01 15.69 -37.68
C LEU A 184 -42.96 15.34 -36.53
N PRO A 185 -43.13 14.06 -36.18
CA PRO A 185 -43.91 13.65 -35.01
C PRO A 185 -43.24 14.11 -33.69
N GLU A 186 -44.06 14.44 -32.68
CA GLU A 186 -43.61 14.66 -31.30
C GLU A 186 -43.12 13.35 -30.68
N LEU A 187 -41.94 13.36 -30.05
CA LEU A 187 -41.31 12.17 -29.43
C LEU A 187 -41.51 12.15 -27.91
N LYS A 188 -41.93 11.00 -27.36
CA LYS A 188 -41.70 10.62 -25.96
C LYS A 188 -40.36 9.90 -25.86
N ALA A 189 -39.46 10.35 -25.00
CA ALA A 189 -38.19 9.69 -24.75
C ALA A 189 -38.40 8.24 -24.27
N PRO A 190 -37.66 7.25 -24.81
CA PRO A 190 -37.70 5.88 -24.29
C PRO A 190 -37.25 5.85 -22.82
N GLY A 191 -37.87 4.97 -22.02
CA GLY A 191 -37.68 4.90 -20.57
C GLY A 191 -36.23 4.66 -20.14
N THR A 192 -35.83 5.32 -19.06
CA THR A 192 -34.51 5.33 -18.41
C THR A 192 -33.94 3.96 -18.00
N ASP A 193 -34.78 2.92 -17.96
CA ASP A 193 -34.44 1.61 -17.39
C ASP A 193 -33.46 0.79 -18.26
N SER A 194 -33.46 1.00 -19.58
CA SER A 194 -32.60 0.23 -20.51
C SER A 194 -31.13 0.64 -20.42
N VAL A 195 -30.84 1.92 -20.21
CA VAL A 195 -29.47 2.45 -20.10
C VAL A 195 -28.82 2.02 -18.78
N GLU A 196 -29.60 1.98 -17.69
CA GLU A 196 -29.11 1.44 -16.40
C GLU A 196 -28.81 -0.05 -16.47
N MET A 197 -29.68 -0.84 -17.11
CA MET A 197 -29.45 -2.28 -17.34
C MET A 197 -28.17 -2.54 -18.14
N ARG A 198 -27.83 -1.67 -19.11
CA ARG A 198 -26.60 -1.79 -19.90
C ARG A 198 -25.35 -1.46 -19.07
N ARG A 199 -25.37 -0.36 -18.32
CA ARG A 199 -24.31 -0.04 -17.34
C ARG A 199 -24.06 -1.19 -16.36
N MET A 200 -25.12 -1.91 -15.98
CA MET A 200 -25.01 -3.09 -15.12
C MET A 200 -24.36 -4.30 -15.79
N GLN A 201 -24.46 -4.51 -17.11
CA GLN A 201 -23.77 -5.66 -17.75
C GLN A 201 -22.27 -5.42 -18.00
N SER A 202 -21.81 -4.17 -18.22
CA SER A 202 -20.36 -3.88 -18.25
C SER A 202 -19.76 -3.96 -16.84
N GLN A 203 -20.55 -3.60 -15.82
CA GLN A 203 -20.20 -3.84 -14.42
C GLN A 203 -20.37 -5.30 -14.02
N ARG A 204 -21.07 -6.14 -14.79
CA ARG A 204 -21.39 -7.53 -14.42
C ARG A 204 -20.18 -8.33 -14.04
N LYS A 205 -19.11 -8.34 -14.84
CA LYS A 205 -17.92 -9.15 -14.49
C LYS A 205 -17.28 -8.68 -13.18
N ARG A 206 -17.25 -7.37 -12.94
CA ARG A 206 -16.71 -6.76 -11.71
C ARG A 206 -17.61 -7.01 -10.51
N PHE A 207 -18.92 -6.91 -10.72
CA PHE A 207 -19.94 -7.14 -9.73
C PHE A 207 -20.10 -8.62 -9.37
N ASP A 208 -20.08 -9.53 -10.35
CA ASP A 208 -20.04 -10.98 -10.15
C ASP A 208 -18.76 -11.34 -9.40
N ALA A 209 -17.60 -10.80 -9.80
CA ALA A 209 -16.35 -11.06 -9.08
C ALA A 209 -16.35 -10.53 -7.64
N LEU A 210 -16.90 -9.33 -7.41
CA LEU A 210 -17.10 -8.76 -6.07
C LEU A 210 -18.03 -9.64 -5.23
N ALA A 211 -19.21 -9.97 -5.74
CA ALA A 211 -20.19 -10.81 -5.05
C ALA A 211 -19.65 -12.22 -4.80
N ASP A 212 -18.94 -12.81 -5.76
CA ASP A 212 -18.31 -14.12 -5.63
C ASP A 212 -17.15 -14.07 -4.62
N SER A 213 -16.36 -13.00 -4.60
CA SER A 213 -15.30 -12.77 -3.60
C SER A 213 -15.89 -12.70 -2.18
N TYR A 214 -16.93 -11.88 -1.96
CA TYR A 214 -17.63 -11.80 -0.68
C TYR A 214 -18.31 -13.12 -0.29
N LYS A 215 -18.85 -13.89 -1.26
CA LYS A 215 -19.39 -15.24 -1.02
C LYS A 215 -18.31 -16.23 -0.62
N ARG A 216 -17.14 -16.22 -1.28
CA ARG A 216 -15.98 -17.05 -0.93
C ARG A 216 -15.54 -16.75 0.48
N ASP A 217 -15.35 -15.47 0.81
CA ASP A 217 -14.95 -15.03 2.14
C ASP A 217 -15.96 -15.48 3.21
N ALA A 218 -17.26 -15.28 2.97
CA ALA A 218 -18.32 -15.75 3.86
C ALA A 218 -18.32 -17.28 4.06
N ALA A 219 -18.09 -18.04 2.99
CA ALA A 219 -18.02 -19.51 3.04
C ALA A 219 -16.79 -20.02 3.81
N LEU A 220 -15.69 -19.26 3.78
CA LEU A 220 -14.49 -19.48 4.59
C LEU A 220 -14.66 -19.03 6.06
N GLY A 221 -15.82 -18.47 6.43
CA GLY A 221 -16.09 -17.98 7.77
C GLY A 221 -15.47 -16.61 8.06
N LEU A 222 -14.99 -15.90 7.04
CA LEU A 222 -14.43 -14.57 7.17
C LEU A 222 -15.56 -13.53 7.45
N PRO A 223 -15.34 -12.56 8.35
CA PRO A 223 -16.26 -11.46 8.60
C PRO A 223 -16.35 -10.59 7.35
N VAL A 224 -17.51 -10.69 6.71
CA VAL A 224 -17.96 -9.81 5.63
C VAL A 224 -19.09 -8.94 6.14
N ASP A 225 -19.26 -7.74 5.57
CA ASP A 225 -20.47 -6.96 5.80
C ASP A 225 -21.67 -7.80 5.31
N LYS A 226 -22.48 -8.31 6.26
CA LYS A 226 -23.61 -9.18 5.97
C LYS A 226 -24.72 -8.45 5.22
N GLN A 227 -24.87 -7.15 5.45
CA GLN A 227 -25.86 -6.34 4.75
C GLN A 227 -25.42 -6.12 3.31
N LEU A 228 -24.16 -5.73 3.09
CA LEU A 228 -23.59 -5.60 1.76
C LEU A 228 -23.57 -6.94 1.03
N LEU A 229 -23.12 -8.04 1.65
CA LEU A 229 -23.18 -9.38 1.07
C LEU A 229 -24.62 -9.72 0.67
N LYS A 230 -25.61 -9.49 1.55
CA LYS A 230 -27.02 -9.75 1.21
C LYS A 230 -27.47 -8.90 0.02
N GLN A 231 -27.09 -7.63 -0.04
CA GLN A 231 -27.38 -6.75 -1.17
C GLN A 231 -26.70 -7.23 -2.45
N LEU A 232 -25.42 -7.61 -2.39
CA LEU A 232 -24.65 -8.16 -3.51
C LEU A 232 -25.26 -9.48 -4.01
N VAL A 233 -25.58 -10.42 -3.12
CA VAL A 233 -26.22 -11.69 -3.49
C VAL A 233 -27.61 -11.47 -4.07
N THR A 234 -28.43 -10.61 -3.44
CA THR A 234 -29.78 -10.31 -3.92
C THR A 234 -29.71 -9.65 -5.29
N ALA A 235 -28.86 -8.65 -5.46
CA ALA A 235 -28.64 -7.98 -6.73
C ALA A 235 -28.07 -8.95 -7.78
N GLN A 236 -27.21 -9.89 -7.39
CA GLN A 236 -26.64 -10.90 -8.29
C GLN A 236 -27.67 -11.92 -8.73
N ASP A 237 -28.52 -12.40 -7.82
CA ASP A 237 -29.61 -13.31 -8.14
C ASP A 237 -30.67 -12.60 -8.99
N ASN A 238 -31.05 -11.37 -8.64
CA ASN A 238 -31.98 -10.55 -9.43
C ASN A 238 -31.41 -10.27 -10.82
N PHE A 239 -30.13 -9.92 -10.92
CA PHE A 239 -29.43 -9.72 -12.18
C PHE A 239 -29.40 -10.99 -13.03
N ARG A 240 -29.05 -12.16 -12.45
CA ARG A 240 -28.99 -13.45 -13.16
C ARG A 240 -30.35 -13.97 -13.62
N ASN A 241 -31.44 -13.46 -13.06
CA ASN A 241 -32.81 -13.86 -13.36
C ASN A 241 -33.65 -12.77 -14.04
N ASP A 242 -33.01 -11.74 -14.63
CA ASP A 242 -33.67 -10.60 -15.30
C ASP A 242 -34.74 -9.90 -14.42
N ARG A 243 -34.45 -9.76 -13.12
CA ARG A 243 -35.33 -9.21 -12.07
C ARG A 243 -34.72 -8.00 -11.34
N LEU A 244 -33.84 -7.26 -12.01
CA LEU A 244 -33.16 -6.09 -11.44
C LEU A 244 -34.12 -5.00 -10.99
N THR A 245 -33.82 -4.44 -9.82
CA THR A 245 -34.50 -3.26 -9.28
C THR A 245 -33.59 -2.03 -9.35
N PRO A 246 -34.13 -0.80 -9.27
CA PRO A 246 -33.32 0.41 -9.14
C PRO A 246 -32.38 0.40 -7.92
N ALA A 247 -32.74 -0.34 -6.85
CA ALA A 247 -31.88 -0.52 -5.69
C ALA A 247 -30.67 -1.43 -6.02
N ASP A 248 -30.89 -2.50 -6.77
CA ASP A 248 -29.81 -3.38 -7.26
C ASP A 248 -28.89 -2.62 -8.23
N ALA A 249 -29.45 -1.77 -9.08
CA ALA A 249 -28.73 -0.87 -9.98
C ALA A 249 -27.74 0.03 -9.25
N ALA A 250 -28.16 0.63 -8.13
CA ALA A 250 -27.31 1.47 -7.31
C ALA A 250 -26.15 0.69 -6.69
N VAL A 251 -26.41 -0.54 -6.20
CA VAL A 251 -25.38 -1.44 -5.66
C VAL A 251 -24.34 -1.78 -6.73
N ILE A 252 -24.80 -2.18 -7.93
CA ILE A 252 -23.93 -2.53 -9.06
C ILE A 252 -23.13 -1.31 -9.55
N ALA A 253 -23.79 -0.15 -9.69
CA ALA A 253 -23.17 1.12 -10.07
C ALA A 253 -22.00 1.51 -9.16
N SER A 254 -22.12 1.13 -7.89
CA SER A 254 -21.16 1.44 -6.85
C SER A 254 -20.06 0.39 -6.64
N CYS A 255 -20.07 -0.73 -7.38
CA CYS A 255 -19.18 -1.88 -7.14
C CYS A 255 -17.69 -1.53 -6.99
N ARG A 256 -17.19 -0.55 -7.76
CA ARG A 256 -15.77 -0.11 -7.68
C ARG A 256 -15.37 0.48 -6.33
N GLN A 257 -16.33 1.05 -5.59
CA GLN A 257 -16.08 1.64 -4.27
C GLN A 257 -15.94 0.57 -3.19
N TYR A 258 -16.46 -0.63 -3.46
CA TYR A 258 -16.33 -1.81 -2.61
C TYR A 258 -15.28 -2.79 -3.13
N ALA A 259 -14.61 -2.46 -4.24
CA ALA A 259 -13.56 -3.28 -4.82
C ALA A 259 -12.32 -3.33 -3.93
N LEU A 260 -12.16 -2.33 -3.06
CA LEU A 260 -11.11 -2.30 -2.05
C LEU A 260 -11.76 -2.05 -0.70
N GLU A 261 -11.32 -2.80 0.28
CA GLU A 261 -11.51 -2.47 1.67
C GLU A 261 -10.16 -2.00 2.22
N ALA A 262 -10.21 -1.06 3.17
CA ALA A 262 -9.03 -0.59 3.84
C ALA A 262 -9.34 -0.39 5.31
N ARG A 263 -8.35 -0.72 6.16
CA ARG A 263 -8.47 -0.59 7.60
C ARG A 263 -7.15 -0.19 8.21
N LEU A 264 -7.20 0.72 9.16
CA LEU A 264 -6.04 1.01 9.99
C LEU A 264 -5.96 0.06 11.18
N VAL A 265 -4.79 -0.50 11.43
CA VAL A 265 -4.52 -1.35 12.60
C VAL A 265 -3.23 -0.93 13.29
N ASN A 266 -3.09 -1.37 14.54
CA ASN A 266 -1.91 -1.10 15.33
C ASN A 266 -0.68 -1.92 14.85
N PRO A 267 0.55 -1.42 15.10
CA PRO A 267 1.80 -2.07 14.68
C PRO A 267 1.95 -3.55 15.01
N SER A 268 1.32 -4.04 16.08
CA SER A 268 1.38 -5.43 16.53
C SER A 268 0.20 -6.29 16.09
N ALA A 269 -0.74 -5.77 15.29
CA ALA A 269 -1.91 -6.53 14.85
C ALA A 269 -1.52 -7.68 13.91
N GLU A 270 -1.80 -8.92 14.28
CA GLU A 270 -1.53 -10.07 13.42
C GLU A 270 -2.47 -10.08 12.21
N PHE A 271 -1.90 -10.39 11.05
CA PHE A 271 -2.63 -10.58 9.80
C PHE A 271 -1.80 -11.46 8.85
N ASP A 272 -2.49 -12.06 7.90
CA ASP A 272 -2.03 -12.87 6.78
C ASP A 272 -2.75 -12.42 5.49
N VAL A 273 -2.51 -13.14 4.39
CA VAL A 273 -3.09 -12.82 3.07
C VAL A 273 -4.60 -13.04 3.02
N ASP A 274 -5.14 -13.88 3.90
CA ASP A 274 -6.57 -14.20 3.97
C ASP A 274 -7.26 -13.36 5.04
N THR A 275 -6.52 -12.46 5.70
CA THR A 275 -7.04 -11.72 6.84
C THR A 275 -8.17 -10.81 6.40
N PRO A 276 -9.35 -10.98 7.00
CA PRO A 276 -10.50 -10.20 6.66
C PRO A 276 -10.36 -8.80 7.25
N ILE A 277 -10.82 -7.81 6.50
CA ILE A 277 -10.93 -6.44 7.00
C ILE A 277 -12.38 -6.02 6.90
N ALA A 278 -12.92 -5.42 7.95
CA ALA A 278 -14.21 -4.76 7.81
C ALA A 278 -13.97 -3.41 7.15
N PRO A 279 -14.85 -2.95 6.24
CA PRO A 279 -14.72 -1.64 5.64
C PRO A 279 -14.88 -0.57 6.72
N GLU A 280 -13.82 0.21 6.95
CA GLU A 280 -13.98 1.54 7.55
C GLU A 280 -14.38 2.48 6.43
N THR A 281 -15.40 3.31 6.67
CA THR A 281 -15.86 4.27 5.66
C THR A 281 -14.73 5.19 5.21
N GLU A 282 -13.81 5.55 6.12
CA GLU A 282 -12.60 6.33 5.82
C GLU A 282 -11.51 6.01 6.87
N PRO A 283 -10.45 5.26 6.54
CA PRO A 283 -9.37 5.00 7.50
C PRO A 283 -8.58 6.29 7.77
N GLU A 284 -8.37 6.64 9.04
CA GLU A 284 -7.61 7.84 9.46
C GLU A 284 -6.42 7.46 10.36
N VAL A 285 -5.24 7.98 10.02
CA VAL A 285 -4.05 7.92 10.88
C VAL A 285 -4.12 9.08 11.86
N ASP A 286 -4.38 8.81 13.14
CA ASP A 286 -4.26 9.81 14.22
C ASP A 286 -3.22 9.35 15.26
N VAL A 287 -2.13 10.11 15.38
CA VAL A 287 -1.04 9.79 16.33
C VAL A 287 -0.66 11.00 17.18
N LEU A 288 -0.26 10.72 18.43
CA LEU A 288 0.26 11.69 19.38
C LEU A 288 1.62 11.22 19.88
N MET A 289 2.65 12.04 19.69
CA MET A 289 4.04 11.72 20.04
C MET A 289 4.76 12.94 20.63
N PRO A 290 5.83 12.75 21.41
CA PRO A 290 6.71 13.85 21.83
C PRO A 290 7.49 14.45 20.64
N VAL A 291 8.17 15.57 20.85
CA VAL A 291 9.28 15.99 19.96
C VAL A 291 10.36 14.90 20.02
N ASN A 292 10.97 14.62 18.87
CA ASN A 292 11.94 13.53 18.73
C ASN A 292 11.31 12.19 19.13
N GLY A 293 10.12 11.88 18.64
CA GLY A 293 9.42 10.63 18.83
C GLY A 293 9.26 9.84 17.54
N TYR A 294 8.84 8.59 17.69
CA TYR A 294 8.50 7.65 16.63
C TYR A 294 7.15 6.99 16.93
N GLU A 295 6.28 6.93 15.94
CA GLU A 295 5.10 6.07 15.92
C GLU A 295 4.92 5.40 14.57
N ALA A 296 4.08 4.36 14.56
CA ALA A 296 3.67 3.71 13.34
C ALA A 296 2.21 3.25 13.36
N LYS A 297 1.65 3.05 12.18
CA LYS A 297 0.38 2.35 11.93
C LYS A 297 0.55 1.41 10.74
N ILE A 298 -0.34 0.43 10.64
CA ILE A 298 -0.42 -0.44 9.47
C ILE A 298 -1.73 -0.13 8.75
N LEU A 299 -1.64 0.21 7.47
CA LEU A 299 -2.78 0.26 6.57
C LEU A 299 -2.92 -1.12 5.90
N LEU A 300 -3.97 -1.84 6.24
CA LEU A 300 -4.36 -3.06 5.55
C LEU A 300 -5.25 -2.70 4.36
N ILE A 301 -4.98 -3.31 3.20
CA ILE A 301 -5.78 -3.18 1.99
C ILE A 301 -6.15 -4.58 1.51
N ARG A 302 -7.45 -4.84 1.36
CA ARG A 302 -7.98 -6.08 0.78
C ARG A 302 -8.62 -5.78 -0.56
N ASN A 303 -8.36 -6.64 -1.53
CA ASN A 303 -8.84 -6.47 -2.90
C ASN A 303 -9.92 -7.48 -3.25
N HIS A 304 -11.08 -6.99 -3.69
CA HIS A 304 -12.23 -7.76 -4.14
C HIS A 304 -12.59 -7.51 -5.62
N SER A 305 -11.70 -6.87 -6.38
CA SER A 305 -11.99 -6.43 -7.74
C SER A 305 -12.07 -7.56 -8.78
N GLY A 306 -11.77 -8.81 -8.41
CA GLY A 306 -11.72 -9.95 -9.32
C GLY A 306 -10.41 -10.10 -10.11
N ARG A 307 -9.43 -9.23 -9.84
CA ARG A 307 -8.10 -9.23 -10.47
C ARG A 307 -7.09 -8.48 -9.59
N THR A 308 -5.80 -8.68 -9.85
CA THR A 308 -4.74 -7.92 -9.18
C THR A 308 -4.88 -6.42 -9.42
N GLN A 309 -4.73 -5.64 -8.36
CA GLN A 309 -4.70 -4.18 -8.39
C GLN A 309 -3.29 -3.64 -8.12
N TYR A 310 -2.97 -2.55 -8.80
CA TYR A 310 -1.71 -1.83 -8.65
C TYR A 310 -1.99 -0.38 -8.27
N PHE A 311 -1.28 0.11 -7.27
CA PHE A 311 -1.45 1.46 -6.74
C PHE A 311 -0.15 2.23 -6.77
N ARG A 312 -0.28 3.54 -6.98
CA ARG A 312 0.80 4.50 -6.79
C ARG A 312 0.51 5.38 -5.56
N PRO A 313 1.33 5.32 -4.49
CA PRO A 313 1.16 6.18 -3.33
C PRO A 313 1.68 7.59 -3.61
N ARG A 314 0.94 8.59 -3.14
CA ARG A 314 1.28 10.02 -3.17
C ARG A 314 1.03 10.64 -1.80
N TRP A 315 1.74 11.71 -1.51
CA TRP A 315 1.56 12.53 -0.31
C TRP A 315 1.01 13.90 -0.70
N GLU A 316 -0.16 14.25 -0.17
CA GLU A 316 -0.82 15.54 -0.38
C GLU A 316 -0.80 16.35 0.92
N ALA A 317 0.17 17.25 1.06
CA ALA A 317 0.23 18.23 2.15
C ALA A 317 1.11 19.42 1.79
N LYS A 318 0.88 20.57 2.45
CA LYS A 318 1.73 21.77 2.29
C LYS A 318 2.57 22.00 3.54
N GLY A 319 3.90 21.94 3.40
CA GLY A 319 4.84 22.22 4.49
C GLY A 319 4.86 21.18 5.62
N VAL A 320 4.28 20.00 5.39
CA VAL A 320 4.31 18.86 6.30
C VAL A 320 5.16 17.75 5.66
N PRO A 321 6.23 17.28 6.32
CA PRO A 321 7.04 16.19 5.78
C PRO A 321 6.21 14.93 5.60
N ALA A 322 6.48 14.18 4.53
CA ALA A 322 5.77 12.94 4.24
C ALA A 322 6.17 11.83 5.23
N PRO A 323 5.23 10.96 5.64
CA PRO A 323 5.58 9.74 6.35
C PRO A 323 6.42 8.82 5.44
N GLN A 324 7.24 7.96 6.03
CA GLN A 324 7.91 6.92 5.25
C GLN A 324 6.98 5.70 5.14
N LEU A 325 6.83 5.17 3.93
CA LEU A 325 6.02 3.97 3.69
C LEU A 325 6.94 2.77 3.50
N ARG A 326 6.48 1.60 3.96
CA ARG A 326 7.14 0.30 3.70
C ARG A 326 6.09 -0.72 3.30
N ARG A 327 6.41 -1.53 2.30
CA ARG A 327 5.58 -2.68 1.93
C ARG A 327 5.85 -3.79 2.94
N MET A 328 4.81 -4.46 3.43
CA MET A 328 4.99 -5.63 4.29
C MET A 328 4.98 -6.88 3.41
N ILE A 329 6.05 -7.68 3.49
CA ILE A 329 6.23 -8.91 2.70
C ILE A 329 6.19 -10.12 3.65
N PRO A 330 5.42 -11.17 3.32
CA PRO A 330 5.39 -12.39 4.10
C PRO A 330 6.71 -13.16 3.99
N VAL A 331 7.25 -13.61 5.13
CA VAL A 331 8.42 -14.46 5.26
C VAL A 331 8.05 -15.62 6.18
N GLY A 332 8.09 -16.85 5.66
CA GLY A 332 7.71 -18.05 6.42
C GLY A 332 6.27 -18.03 6.94
N GLY A 333 5.35 -17.38 6.22
CA GLY A 333 3.95 -17.20 6.62
C GLY A 333 3.65 -15.94 7.45
N PHE A 334 4.67 -15.16 7.83
CA PHE A 334 4.50 -13.97 8.67
C PHE A 334 4.86 -12.70 7.91
N PHE A 335 4.00 -11.68 7.90
CA PHE A 335 4.31 -10.36 7.35
C PHE A 335 5.39 -9.65 8.18
N ASP A 336 6.66 -9.83 7.78
CA ASP A 336 7.81 -9.41 8.59
C ASP A 336 8.82 -8.56 7.82
N ALA A 337 9.11 -8.84 6.55
CA ALA A 337 10.07 -8.02 5.80
C ALA A 337 9.45 -6.68 5.36
N MET A 338 10.14 -5.56 5.63
CA MET A 338 9.60 -4.21 5.37
C MET A 338 10.53 -3.31 4.55
N PRO A 339 10.79 -3.65 3.27
CA PRO A 339 11.56 -2.76 2.40
C PRO A 339 10.79 -1.45 2.13
N PRO A 340 11.50 -0.34 1.86
CA PRO A 340 10.87 0.94 1.54
C PRO A 340 9.86 0.83 0.39
N LEU A 341 8.76 1.57 0.51
CA LEU A 341 7.81 1.84 -0.56
C LEU A 341 7.92 3.34 -0.90
N PRO A 342 8.72 3.72 -1.91
CA PRO A 342 8.81 5.11 -2.32
C PRO A 342 7.45 5.66 -2.76
N PHE A 343 7.22 6.95 -2.53
CA PHE A 343 6.19 7.67 -3.26
C PHE A 343 6.48 7.56 -4.77
N ASP A 344 5.42 7.42 -5.57
CA ASP A 344 5.47 7.05 -6.98
C ASP A 344 5.87 5.60 -7.31
N GLY A 345 6.24 4.81 -6.30
CA GLY A 345 6.44 3.37 -6.41
C GLY A 345 5.14 2.61 -6.71
N VAL A 346 5.25 1.33 -7.03
CA VAL A 346 4.08 0.46 -7.26
C VAL A 346 3.87 -0.47 -6.06
N PHE A 347 2.64 -0.47 -5.55
CA PHE A 347 2.14 -1.41 -4.55
C PHE A 347 1.09 -2.33 -5.18
N GLU A 348 1.23 -3.63 -4.98
CA GLU A 348 0.41 -4.67 -5.61
C GLU A 348 -0.44 -5.40 -4.56
N VAL A 349 -1.70 -5.66 -4.90
CA VAL A 349 -2.63 -6.46 -4.09
C VAL A 349 -3.39 -7.42 -5.02
N ALA A 350 -3.17 -8.73 -4.89
CA ALA A 350 -3.88 -9.72 -5.72
C ALA A 350 -5.36 -9.83 -5.32
N ASP A 351 -6.20 -10.41 -6.19
CA ASP A 351 -7.62 -10.63 -5.87
C ASP A 351 -7.77 -11.58 -4.66
N GLY A 352 -8.64 -11.21 -3.73
CA GLY A 352 -8.87 -11.94 -2.49
C GLY A 352 -7.73 -11.85 -1.45
N GLU A 353 -6.65 -11.14 -1.75
CA GLU A 353 -5.55 -10.96 -0.81
C GLU A 353 -5.70 -9.69 0.04
N THR A 354 -5.20 -9.78 1.27
CA THR A 354 -4.94 -8.66 2.16
C THR A 354 -3.43 -8.40 2.22
N ARG A 355 -3.04 -7.13 2.02
CA ARG A 355 -1.64 -6.68 2.09
C ARG A 355 -1.53 -5.50 3.05
N GLY A 356 -0.37 -5.40 3.72
CA GLY A 356 -0.08 -4.33 4.68
C GLY A 356 0.93 -3.32 4.15
N ILE A 357 0.68 -2.04 4.46
CA ILE A 357 1.63 -0.94 4.32
C ILE A 357 1.94 -0.42 5.72
N TRP A 358 3.20 -0.47 6.10
CA TRP A 358 3.67 0.13 7.34
C TRP A 358 3.94 1.62 7.11
N ILE A 359 3.37 2.47 7.97
CA ILE A 359 3.46 3.93 7.90
C ILE A 359 4.32 4.41 9.07
N ASP A 360 5.55 4.82 8.77
CA ASP A 360 6.50 5.39 9.74
C ASP A 360 6.27 6.89 9.92
N LEU A 361 6.02 7.31 11.16
CA LEU A 361 5.79 8.70 11.55
C LEU A 361 6.85 9.12 12.56
N ARG A 362 7.68 10.10 12.20
CA ARG A 362 8.78 10.59 13.05
C ARG A 362 8.66 12.09 13.26
N SER A 363 9.00 12.56 14.46
CA SER A 363 8.97 13.98 14.82
C SER A 363 10.36 14.53 15.18
N ARG A 364 11.43 13.88 14.70
CA ARG A 364 12.80 14.33 14.95
C ARG A 364 13.00 15.72 14.33
N ASP A 365 13.45 16.65 15.17
CA ASP A 365 13.66 18.06 14.83
C ASP A 365 12.39 18.82 14.38
N TRP A 366 11.19 18.27 14.64
CA TRP A 366 9.93 18.97 14.42
C TRP A 366 9.61 19.88 15.60
N LYS A 367 8.93 20.98 15.31
CA LYS A 367 8.36 21.83 16.36
C LYS A 367 7.08 21.19 16.90
N PRO A 368 6.71 21.48 18.16
CA PRO A 368 5.40 21.11 18.66
C PRO A 368 4.29 21.70 17.79
N GLY A 369 3.25 20.92 17.51
CA GLY A 369 2.12 21.34 16.68
C GLY A 369 1.27 20.18 16.17
N VAL A 370 0.18 20.51 15.46
CA VAL A 370 -0.69 19.55 14.77
C VAL A 370 -0.40 19.62 13.28
N TYR A 371 -0.01 18.50 12.70
CA TYR A 371 0.37 18.36 11.30
C TYR A 371 -0.67 17.51 10.57
N ARG A 372 -1.08 17.95 9.38
CA ARG A 372 -2.12 17.29 8.59
C ARG A 372 -1.69 17.11 7.14
N GLY A 373 -2.05 15.97 6.57
CA GLY A 373 -1.92 15.66 5.15
C GLY A 373 -2.75 14.45 4.78
N THR A 374 -2.67 14.03 3.53
CA THR A 374 -3.40 12.86 3.03
C THR A 374 -2.46 11.94 2.27
N LEU A 375 -2.47 10.66 2.64
CA LEU A 375 -1.90 9.59 1.83
C LEU A 375 -2.92 9.21 0.76
N VAL A 376 -2.51 9.24 -0.50
CA VAL A 376 -3.37 8.97 -1.64
C VAL A 376 -2.82 7.79 -2.43
N PHE A 377 -3.60 6.72 -2.54
CA PHE A 377 -3.25 5.53 -3.32
C PHE A 377 -4.09 5.52 -4.59
N THR A 378 -3.48 5.99 -5.68
CA THR A 378 -4.16 6.07 -6.97
C THR A 378 -4.02 4.73 -7.71
N PRO A 379 -5.14 4.07 -8.07
CA PRO A 379 -5.09 2.84 -8.86
C PRO A 379 -4.57 3.12 -10.27
N LEU A 380 -3.76 2.20 -10.80
CA LEU A 380 -3.33 2.26 -12.20
C LEU A 380 -4.46 1.88 -13.17
N ASP A 381 -5.49 1.17 -12.69
CA ASP A 381 -6.74 0.91 -13.40
C ASP A 381 -7.93 1.56 -12.64
N PRO A 382 -8.24 2.84 -12.92
CA PRO A 382 -9.30 3.58 -12.23
C PRO A 382 -10.72 3.08 -12.57
N ALA A 383 -10.86 2.18 -13.55
CA ALA A 383 -12.13 1.53 -13.83
C ALA A 383 -12.38 0.36 -12.85
N ALA A 384 -11.31 -0.26 -12.34
CA ALA A 384 -11.40 -1.42 -11.45
C ALA A 384 -11.67 -1.06 -9.99
N ALA A 385 -11.02 0.00 -9.51
CA ALA A 385 -11.06 0.41 -8.11
C ALA A 385 -11.08 1.93 -7.99
N ALA A 386 -11.62 2.42 -6.88
CA ALA A 386 -11.54 3.84 -6.53
C ALA A 386 -10.16 4.21 -5.96
N GLU A 387 -9.84 5.50 -5.98
CA GLU A 387 -8.71 6.03 -5.24
C GLU A 387 -8.95 5.88 -3.73
N LEU A 388 -7.96 5.34 -3.02
CA LEU A 388 -7.99 5.26 -1.56
C LEU A 388 -7.28 6.48 -0.97
N ARG A 389 -7.99 7.20 -0.10
CA ARG A 389 -7.49 8.41 0.56
C ARG A 389 -7.49 8.19 2.06
N VAL A 390 -6.33 8.36 2.70
CA VAL A 390 -6.13 8.11 4.13
C VAL A 390 -5.65 9.43 4.77
N PRO A 391 -6.52 10.17 5.46
CA PRO A 391 -6.12 11.34 6.21
C PRO A 391 -5.08 10.99 7.27
N VAL A 392 -4.08 11.86 7.43
CA VAL A 392 -3.02 11.72 8.43
C VAL A 392 -3.00 12.96 9.31
N ARG A 393 -3.21 12.74 10.61
CA ARG A 393 -3.08 13.71 11.68
C ARG A 393 -1.95 13.28 12.62
N GLN A 394 -0.89 14.09 12.67
CA GLN A 394 0.25 13.87 13.56
C GLN A 394 0.33 15.03 14.56
N THR A 395 0.09 14.74 15.84
CA THR A 395 0.23 15.71 16.93
C THR A 395 1.59 15.55 17.60
N VAL A 396 2.41 16.59 17.56
CA VAL A 396 3.72 16.66 18.24
C VAL A 396 3.55 17.48 19.51
N ALA A 397 3.64 16.81 20.66
CA ALA A 397 3.51 17.42 21.97
C ALA A 397 4.75 18.24 22.36
N ALA A 398 4.58 19.30 23.14
CA ALA A 398 5.63 20.18 23.67
C ALA A 398 6.42 19.56 24.84
N ILE A 399 6.86 18.31 24.64
CA ILE A 399 7.77 17.58 25.51
C ILE A 399 8.75 16.84 24.60
N GLU A 400 10.02 16.88 24.93
CA GLU A 400 11.09 16.32 24.10
C GLU A 400 11.61 15.02 24.69
N SER A 401 11.54 13.95 23.90
CA SER A 401 12.22 12.70 24.21
C SER A 401 13.74 12.89 24.07
N PRO A 402 14.55 12.39 25.02
CA PRO A 402 16.00 12.59 25.00
C PRO A 402 16.61 12.07 23.71
N LYS A 403 17.55 12.83 23.13
CA LYS A 403 18.29 12.42 21.93
C LYS A 403 19.24 11.26 22.23
N GLU A 404 19.93 11.33 23.37
CA GLU A 404 20.76 10.25 23.89
C GLU A 404 20.07 9.57 25.07
N LEU A 405 19.95 8.25 25.00
CA LEU A 405 19.31 7.46 26.04
C LEU A 405 20.29 7.18 27.19
N PRO A 406 19.81 7.21 28.45
CA PRO A 406 20.63 6.85 29.61
C PRO A 406 20.87 5.34 29.74
N VAL A 407 20.25 4.54 28.86
CA VAL A 407 20.32 3.07 28.81
C VAL A 407 21.09 2.64 27.57
N ALA A 408 21.84 1.54 27.67
CA ALA A 408 22.51 0.93 26.54
C ALA A 408 21.49 0.21 25.62
N VAL A 409 21.35 0.72 24.41
CA VAL A 409 20.56 0.11 23.34
C VAL A 409 21.54 -0.42 22.30
N PHE A 410 21.51 -1.73 22.09
CA PHE A 410 22.50 -2.40 21.25
C PHE A 410 21.87 -3.51 20.45
N ASN A 411 22.62 -4.07 19.50
CA ASN A 411 22.46 -5.39 18.89
C ASN A 411 23.85 -5.90 18.56
N TRP A 412 23.99 -7.21 18.40
CA TRP A 412 25.15 -7.75 17.70
C TRP A 412 25.03 -7.39 16.23
N ASP A 413 25.61 -6.24 15.87
CA ASP A 413 25.63 -5.70 14.50
C ASP A 413 26.84 -6.18 13.69
N TYR A 414 27.83 -6.79 14.34
CA TYR A 414 29.01 -7.40 13.72
C TYR A 414 29.82 -6.40 12.86
N GLY A 415 29.87 -5.14 13.29
CA GLY A 415 30.70 -4.11 12.68
C GLY A 415 30.15 -3.58 11.37
N VAL A 416 28.85 -3.75 11.07
CA VAL A 416 28.22 -3.15 9.88
C VAL A 416 28.24 -1.63 9.93
N THR A 417 28.38 -1.05 11.13
CA THR A 417 28.48 0.40 11.34
C THR A 417 29.68 1.06 10.69
N LYS A 418 30.63 0.32 10.11
CA LYS A 418 31.65 0.91 9.22
C LYS A 418 31.02 1.55 7.97
N ASP A 419 29.88 1.04 7.52
CA ASP A 419 29.12 1.55 6.38
C ASP A 419 28.19 2.69 6.81
N GLN A 420 28.17 3.80 6.07
CA GLN A 420 27.41 5.01 6.47
C GLN A 420 25.90 4.74 6.56
N ALA A 421 25.33 3.99 5.62
CA ALA A 421 23.90 3.71 5.59
C ALA A 421 23.47 2.86 6.80
N ASP A 422 24.28 1.88 7.19
CA ASP A 422 24.02 1.03 8.36
C ASP A 422 24.26 1.79 9.67
N TYR A 423 25.26 2.66 9.73
CA TYR A 423 25.43 3.59 10.84
C TYR A 423 24.19 4.48 11.05
N GLU A 424 23.68 5.11 9.99
CA GLU A 424 22.47 5.92 10.04
C GLU A 424 21.25 5.09 10.42
N PHE A 425 21.11 3.89 9.87
CA PHE A 425 20.02 2.95 10.21
C PHE A 425 19.98 2.68 11.73
N LEU A 426 21.12 2.36 12.34
CA LEU A 426 21.21 2.08 13.78
C LEU A 426 21.01 3.34 14.63
N ARG A 427 21.65 4.47 14.30
CA ARG A 427 21.48 5.73 15.05
C ARG A 427 20.05 6.25 14.96
N ASN A 428 19.38 6.06 13.83
CA ASN A 428 17.97 6.38 13.65
C ASN A 428 17.06 5.60 14.61
N ALA A 429 17.42 4.36 14.93
CA ALA A 429 16.76 3.54 15.95
C ALA A 429 17.29 3.77 17.38
N ARG A 430 18.13 4.80 17.58
CA ARG A 430 18.74 5.18 18.88
C ARG A 430 19.68 4.14 19.47
N VAL A 431 20.20 3.23 18.65
CA VAL A 431 21.29 2.33 19.05
C VAL A 431 22.51 3.17 19.43
N ASN A 432 23.06 2.93 20.61
CA ASN A 432 24.18 3.68 21.18
C ASN A 432 25.33 2.79 21.66
N VAL A 433 25.27 1.48 21.39
CA VAL A 433 26.42 0.58 21.50
C VAL A 433 26.64 -0.10 20.17
N PHE A 434 27.87 -0.05 19.66
CA PHE A 434 28.25 -0.67 18.40
C PHE A 434 29.15 -1.87 18.63
N HIS A 435 28.77 -2.99 18.03
CA HIS A 435 29.52 -4.23 18.03
C HIS A 435 30.70 -4.14 17.04
N ILE A 436 31.86 -4.58 17.49
CA ILE A 436 33.08 -4.69 16.71
C ILE A 436 33.60 -6.12 16.83
N ASP A 437 33.57 -6.85 15.72
CA ASP A 437 34.22 -8.16 15.60
C ASP A 437 35.74 -7.96 15.43
N GLY A 438 36.49 -8.41 16.43
CA GLY A 438 37.95 -8.37 16.49
C GLY A 438 38.66 -9.46 15.67
N GLY A 439 37.91 -10.37 15.04
CA GLY A 439 38.44 -11.50 14.28
C GLY A 439 38.97 -12.64 15.16
N TYR A 440 39.70 -13.57 14.54
CA TYR A 440 40.11 -14.85 15.16
C TYR A 440 41.58 -14.94 15.58
N ASP A 441 42.40 -13.91 15.34
CA ASP A 441 43.83 -13.92 15.67
C ASP A 441 44.25 -12.63 16.38
N ALA A 442 44.76 -12.77 17.62
CA ALA A 442 45.22 -11.66 18.44
C ALA A 442 46.38 -10.87 17.82
N LYS A 443 47.26 -11.54 17.08
CA LYS A 443 48.44 -10.93 16.47
C LYS A 443 48.05 -10.02 15.30
N GLU A 444 47.07 -10.46 14.51
CA GLU A 444 46.55 -9.64 13.40
C GLU A 444 45.58 -8.56 13.90
N ALA A 445 44.89 -8.79 15.02
CA ALA A 445 43.93 -7.85 15.58
C ALA A 445 44.53 -6.49 16.00
N VAL A 446 45.83 -6.41 16.29
CA VAL A 446 46.53 -5.13 16.56
C VAL A 446 46.90 -4.34 15.30
N ASN A 447 46.64 -4.88 14.11
CA ASN A 447 46.82 -4.16 12.86
C ASN A 447 45.65 -3.18 12.64
N TRP A 448 45.68 -2.06 13.35
CA TRP A 448 44.57 -1.11 13.40
C TRP A 448 44.16 -0.58 12.02
N GLU A 449 45.11 -0.38 11.11
CA GLU A 449 44.84 0.10 9.75
C GLU A 449 43.90 -0.81 8.96
N LYS A 450 43.90 -2.12 9.24
CA LYS A 450 43.00 -3.09 8.62
C LYS A 450 41.83 -3.51 9.51
N SER A 451 41.80 -3.03 10.76
CA SER A 451 40.81 -3.47 11.75
C SER A 451 39.41 -2.88 11.51
N ASN A 452 38.36 -3.66 11.82
CA ASN A 452 37.00 -3.13 11.92
C ASN A 452 36.92 -2.03 12.98
N LEU A 453 37.69 -2.14 14.07
CA LEU A 453 37.74 -1.13 15.13
C LEU A 453 38.03 0.26 14.58
N LYS A 454 39.14 0.43 13.85
CA LYS A 454 39.49 1.73 13.26
C LYS A 454 38.38 2.26 12.35
N GLN A 455 37.81 1.41 11.49
CA GLN A 455 36.78 1.84 10.53
C GLN A 455 35.51 2.34 11.25
N VAL A 456 35.08 1.64 12.31
CA VAL A 456 33.93 2.06 13.12
C VAL A 456 34.24 3.33 13.92
N LEU A 457 35.44 3.44 14.51
CA LEU A 457 35.86 4.68 15.20
C LEU A 457 35.91 5.88 14.25
N ASP A 458 36.47 5.69 13.05
CA ASP A 458 36.52 6.73 12.00
C ASP A 458 35.10 7.16 11.59
N ARG A 459 34.16 6.20 11.46
CA ARG A 459 32.75 6.50 11.18
C ARG A 459 32.11 7.33 12.30
N VAL A 460 32.29 6.93 13.56
CA VAL A 460 31.74 7.65 14.73
C VAL A 460 32.33 9.05 14.85
N ASP A 461 33.64 9.18 14.66
CA ASP A 461 34.35 10.47 14.67
C ASP A 461 33.84 11.40 13.56
N ALA A 462 33.68 10.87 12.35
CA ALA A 462 33.20 11.63 11.19
C ALA A 462 31.76 12.15 11.37
N ASN A 463 30.93 11.43 12.13
CA ASN A 463 29.55 11.84 12.45
C ASN A 463 29.46 12.68 13.74
N GLY A 464 30.58 12.96 14.43
CA GLY A 464 30.60 13.81 15.63
C GLY A 464 29.95 13.17 16.86
N ASP A 465 29.93 11.84 16.93
CA ASP A 465 29.28 11.05 17.99
C ASP A 465 30.26 10.49 19.04
N ARG A 466 31.52 10.94 19.01
CA ARG A 466 32.48 10.65 20.07
C ARG A 466 31.93 11.07 21.42
N GLY A 467 31.90 10.14 22.38
CA GLY A 467 31.35 10.39 23.72
C GLY A 467 29.87 10.06 23.87
N LYS A 468 29.16 9.78 22.77
CA LYS A 468 27.72 9.47 22.77
C LYS A 468 27.43 7.98 22.59
N VAL A 469 28.42 7.22 22.12
CA VAL A 469 28.31 5.78 21.89
C VAL A 469 29.34 4.99 22.70
N THR A 470 29.04 3.72 22.94
CA THR A 470 29.92 2.70 23.53
C THR A 470 30.33 1.68 22.47
N PHE A 471 31.54 1.14 22.56
CA PHE A 471 32.00 0.06 21.69
C PHE A 471 32.02 -1.28 22.43
N PHE A 472 31.32 -2.25 21.88
CA PHE A 472 31.31 -3.62 22.35
C PHE A 472 32.30 -4.43 21.48
N LEU A 473 33.43 -4.84 22.06
CA LEU A 473 34.55 -5.44 21.36
C LEU A 473 34.56 -6.96 21.57
N GLU A 474 34.17 -7.71 20.56
CA GLU A 474 34.12 -9.18 20.60
C GLU A 474 35.47 -9.76 20.15
N ASN A 475 36.17 -10.41 21.09
CA ASN A 475 37.58 -10.80 20.97
C ASN A 475 37.75 -12.31 21.16
N TRP A 476 37.18 -13.10 20.24
CA TRP A 476 37.12 -14.57 20.30
C TRP A 476 38.47 -15.26 20.45
N PHE A 477 39.54 -14.69 19.91
CA PHE A 477 40.90 -15.25 20.01
C PHE A 477 41.35 -15.46 21.46
N THR A 478 40.79 -14.73 22.43
CA THR A 478 41.11 -14.91 23.85
C THR A 478 40.53 -16.22 24.39
N GLY A 479 39.27 -16.49 24.06
CA GLY A 479 38.61 -17.76 24.39
C GLY A 479 39.14 -18.93 23.57
N ALA A 480 39.58 -18.69 22.33
CA ALA A 480 40.13 -19.71 21.44
C ALA A 480 41.55 -20.14 21.79
N ALA A 481 42.38 -19.26 22.35
CA ALA A 481 43.77 -19.59 22.70
C ALA A 481 43.85 -20.74 23.72
N ASP A 482 44.69 -21.74 23.47
CA ASP A 482 44.87 -22.90 24.39
C ASP A 482 45.27 -22.47 25.81
N ARG A 483 46.13 -21.45 25.88
CA ARG A 483 46.59 -20.83 27.12
C ARG A 483 46.89 -19.35 26.89
N TRP A 484 46.95 -18.61 27.99
CA TRP A 484 47.41 -17.23 27.97
C TRP A 484 48.84 -17.13 27.41
N ASN A 485 49.12 -16.15 26.56
CA ASN A 485 50.39 -15.99 25.86
C ASN A 485 50.74 -14.49 25.65
N ALA A 486 51.93 -14.24 25.09
CA ALA A 486 52.45 -12.89 24.88
C ALA A 486 51.68 -12.08 23.81
N ASP A 487 51.03 -12.75 22.85
CA ASP A 487 50.22 -12.07 21.84
C ASP A 487 48.95 -11.47 22.45
N LEU A 488 48.34 -12.17 23.42
CA LEU A 488 47.23 -11.63 24.21
C LEU A 488 47.67 -10.46 25.10
N ASP A 489 48.82 -10.57 25.77
CA ASP A 489 49.39 -9.44 26.52
C ASP A 489 49.57 -8.21 25.62
N ASN A 490 50.17 -8.40 24.45
CA ASN A 490 50.38 -7.33 23.48
C ASN A 490 49.05 -6.75 22.98
N TYR A 491 48.06 -7.58 22.66
CA TYR A 491 46.76 -7.11 22.19
C TYR A 491 46.09 -6.16 23.20
N TYR A 492 45.94 -6.57 24.46
CA TYR A 492 45.23 -5.75 25.44
C TYR A 492 45.96 -4.45 25.79
N LEU A 493 47.29 -4.49 25.87
CA LEU A 493 48.11 -3.27 26.09
C LEU A 493 48.00 -2.31 24.89
N GLN A 494 48.06 -2.82 23.66
CA GLN A 494 47.94 -2.01 22.45
C GLN A 494 46.52 -1.48 22.27
N LEU A 495 45.49 -2.25 22.61
CA LEU A 495 44.09 -1.81 22.55
C LEU A 495 43.88 -0.58 23.45
N ALA A 496 44.29 -0.64 24.71
CA ALA A 496 44.17 0.48 25.64
C ALA A 496 44.95 1.71 25.14
N ALA A 497 46.18 1.52 24.68
CA ALA A 497 46.99 2.59 24.11
C ALA A 497 46.36 3.21 22.85
N TYR A 498 45.78 2.39 21.97
CA TYR A 498 45.13 2.83 20.75
C TYR A 498 43.83 3.60 21.03
N MET A 499 42.95 3.08 21.88
CA MET A 499 41.73 3.79 22.27
C MET A 499 42.05 5.14 22.91
N LYS A 500 43.06 5.19 23.78
CA LYS A 500 43.54 6.44 24.40
C LYS A 500 44.11 7.41 23.37
N SER A 501 44.93 6.94 22.41
CA SER A 501 45.50 7.81 21.37
C SER A 501 44.43 8.39 20.43
N ARG A 502 43.34 7.66 20.24
CA ARG A 502 42.13 8.09 19.51
C ARG A 502 41.20 8.99 20.33
N GLY A 503 41.52 9.24 21.61
CA GLY A 503 40.75 10.12 22.50
C GLY A 503 39.52 9.47 23.13
N TYR A 504 39.43 8.14 23.13
CA TYR A 504 38.36 7.39 23.78
C TYR A 504 38.73 6.99 25.20
N ARG A 505 37.77 7.14 26.12
CA ARG A 505 37.91 6.74 27.51
C ARG A 505 37.47 5.29 27.74
N TYR A 506 37.93 4.69 28.84
CA TYR A 506 37.57 3.31 29.20
C TYR A 506 36.06 3.09 29.40
N ASP A 507 35.29 4.10 29.79
CA ASP A 507 33.83 3.99 29.92
C ASP A 507 33.11 3.89 28.57
N GLN A 508 33.80 4.15 27.45
CA GLN A 508 33.24 4.13 26.11
C GLN A 508 33.51 2.83 25.36
N TRP A 509 34.16 1.84 25.96
CA TRP A 509 34.36 0.54 25.33
C TRP A 509 34.43 -0.59 26.35
N ILE A 510 34.11 -1.78 25.91
CA ILE A 510 34.07 -2.97 26.75
C ILE A 510 34.46 -4.20 25.93
N VAL A 511 35.23 -5.12 26.52
CA VAL A 511 35.66 -6.35 25.85
C VAL A 511 34.77 -7.52 26.23
N HIS A 512 34.34 -8.29 25.24
CA HIS A 512 33.66 -9.57 25.38
C HIS A 512 34.58 -10.64 24.79
N CYS A 513 35.11 -11.51 25.65
CA CYS A 513 36.14 -12.47 25.26
C CYS A 513 35.71 -13.94 25.39
N PHE A 514 34.54 -14.18 25.99
CA PHE A 514 33.92 -15.49 26.19
C PHE A 514 32.40 -15.31 26.15
N ASP A 515 31.71 -16.18 25.43
CA ASP A 515 30.27 -16.19 25.23
C ASP A 515 29.62 -17.31 26.02
N GLU A 516 28.71 -16.97 26.92
CA GLU A 516 27.94 -17.94 27.71
C GLU A 516 28.80 -18.96 28.48
N VAL A 517 29.97 -18.51 29.00
CA VAL A 517 30.89 -19.35 29.80
C VAL A 517 31.16 -18.79 31.20
N LEU A 518 31.15 -19.67 32.20
CA LEU A 518 31.71 -19.45 33.54
C LEU A 518 32.62 -20.61 33.94
N ASN A 519 33.89 -20.56 33.53
CA ASN A 519 34.89 -21.57 33.88
C ASN A 519 36.24 -20.94 34.29
N ASP A 520 37.17 -21.79 34.74
CA ASP A 520 38.50 -21.35 35.19
C ASP A 520 39.30 -20.65 34.09
N LYS A 521 39.11 -21.04 32.83
CA LYS A 521 39.77 -20.40 31.69
C LYS A 521 39.32 -18.95 31.55
N PHE A 522 38.00 -18.69 31.62
CA PHE A 522 37.48 -17.33 31.61
C PHE A 522 37.95 -16.53 32.83
N LEU A 523 37.86 -17.11 34.04
CA LEU A 523 38.28 -16.44 35.27
C LEU A 523 39.77 -16.04 35.20
N ASN A 524 40.63 -16.92 34.71
CA ASN A 524 42.05 -16.64 34.54
C ASN A 524 42.30 -15.60 33.44
N GLY A 525 41.55 -15.64 32.33
CA GLY A 525 41.58 -14.60 31.30
C GLY A 525 41.22 -13.22 31.87
N ALA A 526 40.12 -13.11 32.61
CA ALA A 526 39.68 -11.86 33.23
C ALA A 526 40.71 -11.32 34.23
N LYS A 527 41.30 -12.20 35.06
CA LYS A 527 42.42 -11.86 35.97
C LYS A 527 43.62 -11.31 35.22
N ASN A 528 44.00 -11.92 34.10
CA ASN A 528 45.14 -11.48 33.31
C ASN A 528 44.90 -10.13 32.64
N ILE A 529 43.71 -9.91 32.08
CA ILE A 529 43.32 -8.59 31.52
C ILE A 529 43.45 -7.52 32.60
N LYS A 530 42.86 -7.74 33.78
CA LYS A 530 42.91 -6.78 34.90
C LYS A 530 44.32 -6.59 35.47
N ARG A 531 45.19 -7.61 35.40
CA ARG A 531 46.61 -7.51 35.78
C ARG A 531 47.38 -6.59 34.84
N LEU A 532 47.10 -6.65 33.53
CA LEU A 532 47.75 -5.79 32.54
C LEU A 532 47.28 -4.35 32.67
N ASP A 533 45.97 -4.17 32.79
CA ASP A 533 45.34 -2.88 32.96
C ASP A 533 43.99 -3.02 33.69
N PRO A 534 43.90 -2.56 34.95
CA PRO A 534 42.68 -2.73 35.75
C PRO A 534 41.49 -1.90 35.23
N GLN A 535 41.73 -0.91 34.37
CA GLN A 535 40.68 -0.04 33.83
C GLN A 535 39.95 -0.65 32.62
N ILE A 536 40.52 -1.66 31.95
CA ILE A 536 39.87 -2.35 30.83
C ILE A 536 38.57 -2.97 31.32
N ARG A 537 37.45 -2.59 30.71
CA ARG A 537 36.12 -3.10 31.09
C ARG A 537 35.86 -4.45 30.43
N ILE A 538 35.36 -5.42 31.19
CA ILE A 538 35.05 -6.77 30.71
C ILE A 538 33.54 -7.01 30.80
N PHE A 539 32.94 -7.42 29.69
CA PHE A 539 31.54 -7.83 29.55
C PHE A 539 31.43 -9.34 29.74
N SER A 540 30.32 -9.79 30.35
CA SER A 540 29.97 -11.19 30.42
C SER A 540 28.47 -11.39 30.23
N ASP A 541 28.11 -12.35 29.41
CA ASP A 541 26.79 -12.90 29.22
C ASP A 541 26.73 -14.32 29.81
N PRO A 542 26.70 -14.47 31.14
CA PRO A 542 26.82 -15.79 31.75
C PRO A 542 25.62 -16.68 31.41
N PRO A 543 25.83 -18.01 31.27
CA PRO A 543 24.74 -18.96 31.23
C PRO A 543 24.04 -18.99 32.60
N PRO A 544 22.83 -19.56 32.71
CA PRO A 544 22.12 -19.70 34.00
C PRO A 544 23.05 -20.18 35.13
N ALA A 545 23.20 -19.35 36.16
CA ALA A 545 24.17 -19.56 37.22
C ALA A 545 23.67 -19.06 38.57
N THR A 546 24.07 -19.77 39.63
CA THR A 546 23.80 -19.36 41.01
C THR A 546 24.66 -18.18 41.44
N ALA A 547 24.22 -17.48 42.49
CA ALA A 547 25.01 -16.44 43.14
C ALA A 547 26.42 -16.91 43.54
N GLU A 548 26.57 -18.16 44.01
CA GLU A 548 27.86 -18.72 44.40
C GLU A 548 28.81 -18.92 43.22
N GLN A 549 28.30 -19.38 42.08
CA GLN A 549 29.09 -19.53 40.85
C GLN A 549 29.55 -18.19 40.27
N LEU A 550 28.77 -17.12 40.45
CA LEU A 550 29.11 -15.77 39.97
C LEU A 550 30.14 -15.05 40.85
N ARG A 551 30.14 -15.30 42.18
CA ARG A 551 30.98 -14.60 43.16
C ARG A 551 32.47 -14.50 42.77
N PRO A 552 33.15 -15.56 42.29
CA PRO A 552 34.56 -15.49 41.92
C PRO A 552 34.86 -14.48 40.79
N PHE A 553 33.90 -14.22 39.92
CA PHE A 553 34.07 -13.35 38.75
C PHE A 553 33.81 -11.88 39.06
N LEU A 554 33.02 -11.57 40.09
CA LEU A 554 32.60 -10.19 40.41
C LEU A 554 33.75 -9.18 40.53
N PRO A 555 34.94 -9.50 41.08
CA PRO A 555 36.04 -8.53 41.15
C PRO A 555 36.61 -8.14 39.78
N TYR A 556 36.41 -8.96 38.74
CA TYR A 556 37.10 -8.84 37.46
C TYR A 556 36.18 -8.41 36.31
N LEU A 557 34.86 -8.60 36.42
CA LEU A 557 33.90 -8.24 35.37
C LEU A 557 33.27 -6.87 35.64
N ASP A 558 32.94 -6.11 34.60
CA ASP A 558 32.47 -4.71 34.72
C ASP A 558 31.06 -4.49 34.16
N CYS A 559 30.52 -5.44 33.40
CA CYS A 559 29.15 -5.43 32.89
C CYS A 559 28.65 -6.86 32.77
N PHE A 560 27.38 -7.08 33.11
CA PHE A 560 26.72 -8.37 32.96
C PHE A 560 25.53 -8.21 32.02
N CYS A 561 25.32 -9.13 31.10
CA CYS A 561 24.14 -9.17 30.24
C CYS A 561 23.45 -10.51 30.35
N LEU A 562 22.28 -10.55 30.96
CA LEU A 562 21.59 -11.82 31.21
C LEU A 562 20.66 -12.14 30.04
N GLY A 563 20.68 -13.39 29.57
CA GLY A 563 19.61 -13.89 28.70
C GLY A 563 18.30 -13.91 29.48
N SER A 564 17.17 -13.62 28.83
CA SER A 564 15.86 -13.60 29.53
C SER A 564 15.52 -14.94 30.21
N TRP A 565 16.01 -16.06 29.67
CA TRP A 565 15.85 -17.41 30.20
C TRP A 565 16.55 -17.58 31.55
N PHE A 566 17.57 -16.77 31.84
CA PHE A 566 18.21 -16.67 33.16
C PHE A 566 17.19 -16.34 34.26
N LEU A 567 16.08 -15.67 33.90
CA LEU A 567 15.00 -15.29 34.80
C LEU A 567 13.91 -16.37 34.94
N GLN A 568 13.97 -17.45 34.16
CA GLN A 568 12.91 -18.47 34.06
C GLN A 568 13.21 -19.75 34.84
N GLU A 569 14.47 -20.13 35.04
CA GLU A 569 14.81 -21.50 35.48
C GLU A 569 14.71 -21.79 36.99
N ASP A 570 14.67 -20.79 37.87
CA ASP A 570 14.33 -20.98 39.29
C ASP A 570 14.08 -19.62 39.94
N ALA A 571 12.83 -19.29 40.22
CA ALA A 571 12.45 -18.00 40.82
C ALA A 571 13.18 -17.70 42.15
N ASN A 572 13.79 -18.70 42.82
CA ASN A 572 14.59 -18.46 44.01
C ASN A 572 16.09 -18.30 43.74
N ASN A 573 16.66 -19.04 42.78
CA ASN A 573 18.10 -18.94 42.48
C ASN A 573 18.43 -17.84 41.47
N GLY A 574 17.62 -17.67 40.41
CA GLY A 574 17.78 -16.59 39.44
C GLY A 574 17.62 -15.21 40.09
N ASN A 575 16.65 -15.06 40.99
CA ASN A 575 16.46 -13.82 41.74
C ASN A 575 17.65 -13.49 42.65
N LYS A 576 18.22 -14.48 43.36
CA LYS A 576 19.42 -14.27 44.19
C LYS A 576 20.65 -13.90 43.37
N ALA A 577 20.81 -14.48 42.18
CA ALA A 577 21.88 -14.12 41.26
C ALA A 577 21.71 -12.67 40.76
N VAL A 578 20.51 -12.29 40.34
CA VAL A 578 20.20 -10.91 39.94
C VAL A 578 20.41 -9.92 41.10
N GLU A 579 19.96 -10.25 42.31
CA GLU A 579 20.19 -9.44 43.52
C GLU A 579 21.69 -9.26 43.82
N LEU A 580 22.47 -10.34 43.73
CA LEU A 580 23.92 -10.29 43.88
C LEU A 580 24.53 -9.35 42.84
N LEU A 581 24.18 -9.51 41.56
CA LEU A 581 24.72 -8.67 40.49
C LEU A 581 24.33 -7.20 40.69
N ARG A 582 23.07 -6.89 41.04
CA ARG A 582 22.62 -5.53 41.39
C ARG A 582 23.39 -4.94 42.55
N SER A 583 23.71 -5.75 43.58
CA SER A 583 24.47 -5.29 44.76
C SER A 583 25.88 -4.80 44.43
N THR A 584 26.43 -5.17 43.27
CA THR A 584 27.75 -4.70 42.82
C THR A 584 27.74 -3.25 42.32
N GLY A 585 26.56 -2.69 41.99
CA GLY A 585 26.43 -1.38 41.35
C GLY A 585 26.96 -1.31 39.92
N LYS A 586 27.33 -2.47 39.32
CA LYS A 586 27.81 -2.56 37.94
C LYS A 586 26.64 -2.62 36.96
N PRO A 587 26.81 -2.10 35.73
CA PRO A 587 25.79 -2.19 34.70
C PRO A 587 25.28 -3.61 34.49
N LEU A 588 23.94 -3.75 34.48
CA LEU A 588 23.24 -5.00 34.31
C LEU A 588 22.27 -4.90 33.13
N TRP A 589 22.61 -5.57 32.05
CA TRP A 589 21.88 -5.59 30.79
C TRP A 589 21.05 -6.87 30.66
N ILE A 590 20.13 -6.88 29.70
CA ILE A 590 19.32 -8.04 29.34
C ILE A 590 19.35 -8.27 27.83
N TYR A 591 19.28 -9.53 27.38
CA TYR A 591 19.05 -9.83 25.97
C TYR A 591 18.10 -11.01 25.76
N GLU A 592 17.63 -11.10 24.52
CA GLU A 592 16.85 -12.22 23.99
C GLU A 592 17.54 -12.80 22.76
N CYS A 593 17.68 -14.13 22.69
CA CYS A 593 18.39 -14.82 21.61
C CYS A 593 17.46 -15.31 20.48
N ASP A 594 16.16 -15.45 20.78
CA ASP A 594 15.20 -16.06 19.88
C ASP A 594 14.24 -14.99 19.31
N SER A 595 14.67 -14.36 18.22
CA SER A 595 13.96 -13.27 17.56
C SER A 595 13.32 -13.69 16.23
N GLN A 596 12.99 -14.95 16.00
CA GLN A 596 12.35 -15.40 14.76
C GLN A 596 10.99 -14.72 14.44
N PRO A 597 10.59 -14.63 13.16
CA PRO A 597 9.29 -14.08 12.74
C PRO A 597 8.06 -14.73 13.41
N ARG A 598 8.15 -16.01 13.78
CA ARG A 598 7.06 -16.75 14.44
C ARG A 598 6.82 -16.38 15.90
N HIS A 599 7.72 -15.60 16.52
CA HIS A 599 7.55 -15.24 17.93
C HIS A 599 6.50 -14.16 18.13
N PRO A 600 5.79 -14.18 19.27
CA PRO A 600 4.80 -13.17 19.61
C PRO A 600 5.34 -11.75 19.45
N LEU A 601 4.62 -10.92 18.69
CA LEU A 601 5.04 -9.56 18.34
C LEU A 601 5.18 -8.63 19.55
N ASN A 602 4.42 -8.90 20.61
CA ASN A 602 4.50 -8.17 21.87
C ASN A 602 5.91 -8.20 22.51
N ASN A 603 6.69 -9.26 22.27
CA ASN A 603 8.00 -9.45 22.88
C ASN A 603 8.96 -8.30 22.50
N TYR A 604 8.90 -7.86 21.25
CA TYR A 604 9.82 -6.85 20.69
C TYR A 604 9.62 -5.47 21.32
N ARG A 605 8.38 -4.98 21.36
CA ARG A 605 8.05 -3.69 21.99
C ARG A 605 8.19 -3.74 23.51
N ARG A 606 7.81 -4.86 24.13
CA ARG A 606 7.80 -5.01 25.60
C ARG A 606 9.19 -5.01 26.22
N MET A 607 10.24 -5.42 25.50
CA MET A 607 11.58 -5.48 26.07
C MET A 607 12.01 -4.15 26.69
N ALA A 608 11.73 -3.03 26.04
CA ALA A 608 12.06 -1.71 26.56
C ALA A 608 11.23 -1.33 27.81
N LEU A 609 9.94 -1.66 27.84
CA LEU A 609 9.08 -1.44 29.00
C LEU A 609 9.52 -2.30 30.20
N ASN A 610 9.94 -3.54 29.94
CA ASN A 610 10.53 -4.42 30.95
C ASN A 610 11.80 -3.80 31.53
N SER A 611 12.65 -3.19 30.69
CA SER A 611 13.83 -2.44 31.13
C SER A 611 13.49 -1.23 31.98
N VAL A 612 12.41 -0.50 31.69
CA VAL A 612 11.90 0.56 32.58
C VAL A 612 11.46 -0.01 33.93
N GLN A 613 10.69 -1.11 33.91
CA GLN A 613 10.10 -1.71 35.12
C GLN A 613 11.16 -2.30 36.04
N ARG A 614 12.13 -3.02 35.47
CA ARG A 614 13.19 -3.71 36.20
C ARG A 614 14.42 -2.85 36.41
N GLY A 615 14.53 -1.69 35.75
CA GLY A 615 15.72 -0.86 35.80
C GLY A 615 16.95 -1.60 35.29
N TRP A 616 16.89 -2.09 34.07
CA TRP A 616 18.07 -2.60 33.36
C TRP A 616 18.88 -1.44 32.78
N ASP A 617 20.21 -1.56 32.80
CA ASP A 617 21.12 -0.56 32.25
C ASP A 617 21.38 -0.75 30.75
N GLY A 618 20.85 -1.83 30.16
CA GLY A 618 20.90 -2.10 28.73
C GLY A 618 19.96 -3.20 28.28
N PHE A 619 19.52 -3.17 27.02
CA PHE A 619 18.65 -4.21 26.45
C PHE A 619 18.81 -4.39 24.94
N THR A 620 18.59 -5.62 24.46
CA THR A 620 18.77 -5.99 23.03
C THR A 620 18.14 -7.33 22.64
N PHE A 621 18.08 -7.61 21.34
CA PHE A 621 17.97 -8.96 20.78
C PHE A 621 19.26 -9.35 20.05
N TRP A 622 19.65 -10.62 20.15
CA TRP A 622 20.65 -11.25 19.29
C TRP A 622 19.94 -11.81 18.03
N SER A 623 20.02 -11.19 16.85
CA SER A 623 21.02 -10.22 16.35
C SER A 623 20.45 -9.26 15.29
N LEU A 624 21.25 -8.30 14.81
CA LEU A 624 20.85 -7.41 13.71
C LEU A 624 20.67 -8.20 12.38
N THR A 625 21.67 -9.02 12.05
CA THR A 625 21.74 -9.87 10.85
C THR A 625 21.77 -11.34 11.21
N GLY A 626 21.19 -12.18 10.35
CA GLY A 626 21.53 -13.60 10.38
C GLY A 626 23.03 -13.80 10.06
N LEU A 627 23.73 -14.59 10.87
CA LEU A 627 25.12 -15.00 10.63
C LEU A 627 25.28 -15.82 9.34
N GLN A 628 26.48 -16.13 8.84
CA GLN A 628 26.66 -16.91 7.59
C GLN A 628 25.95 -18.28 7.57
N PHE A 629 25.54 -18.81 8.72
CA PHE A 629 24.70 -20.01 8.87
C PHE A 629 23.19 -19.72 9.09
N ARG A 630 22.77 -18.45 9.08
CA ARG A 630 21.40 -17.94 9.31
C ARG A 630 21.07 -16.88 8.26
N HIS A 631 20.04 -17.10 7.48
CA HIS A 631 19.84 -16.38 6.23
C HIS A 631 19.29 -14.95 6.42
N ALA A 632 19.85 -13.96 5.69
CA ALA A 632 19.37 -12.57 5.67
C ALA A 632 18.37 -12.26 4.53
N SER A 633 18.09 -13.23 3.64
CA SER A 633 17.08 -13.06 2.59
C SER A 633 15.68 -13.31 3.11
N ILE A 634 14.72 -12.70 2.42
CA ILE A 634 13.28 -12.95 2.53
C ILE A 634 12.86 -14.33 2.01
N THR A 635 13.72 -14.99 1.22
CA THR A 635 13.52 -16.36 0.72
C THR A 635 14.61 -17.30 1.27
N PRO A 636 14.59 -17.63 2.58
CA PRO A 636 15.53 -18.59 3.13
C PRO A 636 15.35 -19.97 2.51
N PRO A 637 16.43 -20.75 2.32
CA PRO A 637 16.33 -22.17 1.99
C PRO A 637 15.46 -22.92 3.01
N GLU A 638 14.80 -24.00 2.58
CA GLU A 638 13.97 -24.82 3.46
C GLU A 638 14.75 -25.28 4.72
N GLY A 639 14.13 -25.16 5.89
CA GLY A 639 14.76 -25.48 7.18
C GLY A 639 15.70 -24.39 7.74
N VAL A 640 15.96 -23.31 6.99
CA VAL A 640 16.78 -22.18 7.47
C VAL A 640 15.89 -21.08 8.02
N VAL A 641 16.23 -20.61 9.21
CA VAL A 641 15.44 -19.61 9.95
C VAL A 641 16.22 -18.29 10.05
N ASN A 642 15.52 -17.16 9.85
CA ASN A 642 16.09 -15.84 10.11
C ASN A 642 15.91 -15.48 11.59
N TYR A 643 17.02 -15.43 12.32
CA TYR A 643 17.07 -14.89 13.69
C TYR A 643 17.42 -13.39 13.70
N GLY A 644 18.02 -12.87 12.62
CA GLY A 644 18.32 -11.46 12.48
C GLY A 644 17.06 -10.61 12.41
N MET A 645 17.11 -9.44 13.04
CA MET A 645 16.02 -8.46 13.04
C MET A 645 15.94 -7.63 11.75
N THR A 646 16.82 -7.86 10.78
CA THR A 646 16.81 -7.14 9.51
C THR A 646 16.98 -8.09 8.34
N TYR A 647 16.74 -7.56 7.14
CA TYR A 647 16.92 -8.23 5.87
C TYR A 647 17.83 -7.41 4.97
N LEU A 648 18.40 -8.07 3.96
CA LEU A 648 19.15 -7.44 2.88
C LEU A 648 18.42 -7.69 1.55
N ASP A 649 18.43 -6.71 0.65
CA ASP A 649 17.98 -6.91 -0.74
C ASP A 649 19.09 -7.55 -1.60
N GLU A 650 18.82 -7.79 -2.89
CA GLU A 650 19.82 -8.37 -3.81
C GLU A 650 21.09 -7.52 -3.99
N ASN A 651 21.04 -6.22 -3.65
CA ASN A 651 22.17 -5.30 -3.73
C ASN A 651 22.88 -5.12 -2.37
N GLY A 652 22.45 -5.86 -1.34
CA GLY A 652 23.00 -5.77 0.01
C GLY A 652 22.50 -4.56 0.81
N VAL A 653 21.41 -3.89 0.39
CA VAL A 653 20.83 -2.77 1.13
C VAL A 653 19.96 -3.30 2.28
N ARG A 654 20.19 -2.78 3.48
CA ARG A 654 19.46 -3.16 4.69
C ARG A 654 18.10 -2.49 4.80
N TYR A 655 17.12 -3.27 5.25
CA TYR A 655 15.81 -2.77 5.66
C TYR A 655 15.27 -3.54 6.89
N PRO A 656 14.37 -2.91 7.67
CA PRO A 656 13.92 -3.48 8.92
C PRO A 656 12.97 -4.65 8.70
N SER A 657 12.95 -5.57 9.67
CA SER A 657 11.81 -6.45 9.88
C SER A 657 10.72 -5.74 10.70
N ARG A 658 9.51 -6.31 10.77
CA ARG A 658 8.45 -5.86 11.66
C ARG A 658 8.89 -5.94 13.11
N ARG A 659 9.63 -7.00 13.45
CA ARG A 659 10.25 -7.20 14.78
C ARG A 659 11.18 -6.04 15.16
N TRP A 660 12.00 -5.57 14.20
CA TRP A 660 12.85 -4.39 14.39
C TRP A 660 12.05 -3.14 14.67
N ALA A 661 11.04 -2.84 13.85
CA ALA A 661 10.26 -1.62 14.05
C ALA A 661 9.47 -1.64 15.37
N LEU A 662 8.99 -2.80 15.81
CA LEU A 662 8.35 -2.95 17.13
C LEU A 662 9.33 -2.74 18.28
N TRP A 663 10.56 -3.25 18.16
CA TRP A 663 11.61 -2.98 19.14
C TRP A 663 11.97 -1.50 19.18
N GLU A 664 12.08 -0.85 18.02
CA GLU A 664 12.31 0.59 17.90
C GLU A 664 11.18 1.41 18.55
N LEU A 665 9.91 1.04 18.34
CA LEU A 665 8.78 1.64 19.05
C LEU A 665 8.92 1.51 20.57
N GLY A 666 9.38 0.35 21.05
CA GLY A 666 9.67 0.14 22.47
C GLY A 666 10.78 1.08 22.98
N ILE A 667 11.83 1.29 22.20
CA ILE A 667 12.91 2.23 22.55
C ILE A 667 12.38 3.66 22.66
N ASP A 668 11.52 4.10 21.75
CA ASP A 668 10.87 5.42 21.83
C ASP A 668 9.87 5.51 23.00
N ASP A 669 9.21 4.42 23.37
CA ASP A 669 8.39 4.37 24.58
C ASP A 669 9.26 4.55 25.85
N TYR A 670 10.44 3.93 25.90
CA TYR A 670 11.42 4.17 26.98
C TYR A 670 11.83 5.65 27.02
N ALA A 671 12.15 6.24 25.86
CA ALA A 671 12.56 7.64 25.75
C ALA A 671 11.48 8.59 26.31
N LEU A 672 10.21 8.34 25.97
CA LEU A 672 9.07 9.08 26.49
C LEU A 672 8.97 8.95 28.01
N VAL A 673 9.09 7.74 28.56
CA VAL A 673 9.05 7.52 30.01
C VAL A 673 10.18 8.27 30.72
N ALA A 674 11.39 8.27 30.15
CA ALA A 674 12.52 9.03 30.68
C ALA A 674 12.22 10.54 30.69
N ALA A 675 11.65 11.09 29.62
CA ALA A 675 11.25 12.49 29.54
C ALA A 675 10.16 12.86 30.56
N LEU A 676 9.15 12.00 30.73
CA LEU A 676 8.07 12.21 31.72
C LEU A 676 8.62 12.20 33.15
N ARG A 677 9.50 11.25 33.48
CA ARG A 677 10.16 11.18 34.80
C ARG A 677 11.03 12.39 35.08
N GLN A 678 11.74 12.93 34.08
CA GLN A 678 12.49 14.19 34.22
C GLN A 678 11.58 15.39 34.52
N LYS A 679 10.32 15.34 34.09
CA LYS A 679 9.29 16.33 34.44
C LYS A 679 8.59 16.05 35.79
N GLY A 680 9.04 15.05 36.54
CA GLY A 680 8.46 14.68 37.84
C GLY A 680 7.14 13.94 37.74
N ILE A 681 6.79 13.39 36.57
CA ILE A 681 5.56 12.62 36.37
C ILE A 681 5.88 11.16 36.68
N ASP A 682 5.25 10.61 37.72
CA ASP A 682 5.32 9.17 38.01
C ASP A 682 4.38 8.40 37.07
N VAL A 683 4.92 7.36 36.46
CA VAL A 683 4.23 6.47 35.51
C VAL A 683 4.43 5.00 35.86
N SER A 684 4.95 4.72 37.07
CA SER A 684 5.35 3.38 37.49
C SER A 684 4.18 2.40 37.54
N GLY A 685 2.98 2.88 37.86
CA GLY A 685 1.77 2.06 37.90
C GLY A 685 1.33 1.60 36.51
N GLU A 686 1.32 2.53 35.55
CA GLU A 686 0.95 2.30 34.15
C GLU A 686 1.94 1.35 33.48
N ILE A 687 3.24 1.55 33.69
CA ILE A 687 4.28 0.66 33.16
C ILE A 687 4.10 -0.77 33.69
N ARG A 688 3.82 -0.94 34.99
CA ARG A 688 3.56 -2.27 35.57
C ARG A 688 2.36 -2.95 34.92
N THR A 689 1.28 -2.22 34.66
CA THR A 689 0.08 -2.72 33.97
C THR A 689 0.40 -3.14 32.53
N MET A 690 1.11 -2.31 31.78
CA MET A 690 1.47 -2.60 30.39
C MET A 690 2.42 -3.80 30.26
N CYS A 691 3.40 -3.93 31.16
CA CYS A 691 4.26 -5.11 31.24
C CYS A 691 3.49 -6.42 31.51
N GLY A 692 2.35 -6.34 32.21
CA GLY A 692 1.48 -7.49 32.50
C GLY A 692 0.48 -7.84 31.39
N THR A 693 0.37 -7.00 30.35
CA THR A 693 -0.53 -7.26 29.22
C THR A 693 0.02 -8.45 28.43
N LYS A 694 -0.80 -9.44 28.08
CA LYS A 694 -0.32 -10.62 27.33
C LYS A 694 -0.44 -10.44 25.83
N ASP A 695 -1.53 -9.86 25.36
CA ASP A 695 -1.80 -9.65 23.95
C ASP A 695 -0.98 -8.47 23.35
N ALA A 696 -0.62 -8.57 22.07
CA ALA A 696 0.21 -7.56 21.41
C ALA A 696 -0.58 -6.32 20.98
N ALA A 697 -1.79 -6.51 20.46
CA ALA A 697 -2.67 -5.41 20.08
C ALA A 697 -3.13 -4.62 21.32
N ALA A 698 -3.45 -5.32 22.41
CA ALA A 698 -3.80 -4.70 23.69
C ALA A 698 -2.63 -3.89 24.29
N LEU A 699 -1.37 -4.31 24.08
CA LEU A 699 -0.21 -3.52 24.50
C LEU A 699 -0.12 -2.21 23.70
N ASP A 700 -0.34 -2.27 22.39
CA ASP A 700 -0.37 -1.07 21.55
C ASP A 700 -1.49 -0.11 21.94
N GLU A 701 -2.69 -0.63 22.20
CA GLU A 701 -3.84 0.16 22.68
C GLU A 701 -3.54 0.82 24.03
N ALA A 702 -2.95 0.07 24.97
CA ALA A 702 -2.56 0.61 26.27
C ALA A 702 -1.50 1.71 26.15
N MET A 703 -0.51 1.52 25.26
CA MET A 703 0.51 2.54 24.99
C MET A 703 -0.09 3.79 24.31
N GLU A 704 -1.02 3.62 23.39
CA GLU A 704 -1.71 4.75 22.74
C GLU A 704 -2.56 5.53 23.74
N ALA A 705 -3.34 4.84 24.59
CA ALA A 705 -4.11 5.46 25.65
C ALA A 705 -3.21 6.21 26.65
N PHE A 706 -2.09 5.59 27.03
CA PHE A 706 -1.07 6.21 27.88
C PHE A 706 -0.52 7.49 27.26
N LYS A 707 -0.12 7.46 25.97
CA LYS A 707 0.37 8.65 25.25
C LYS A 707 -0.70 9.74 25.22
N LYS A 708 -1.94 9.42 24.83
CA LYS A 708 -3.08 10.35 24.84
C LYS A 708 -3.28 11.00 26.20
N GLU A 709 -3.24 10.22 27.27
CA GLU A 709 -3.44 10.73 28.63
C GLU A 709 -2.28 11.60 29.12
N LYS A 710 -1.03 11.13 28.96
CA LYS A 710 0.15 11.81 29.54
C LYS A 710 0.62 13.00 28.71
N LEU A 711 0.38 12.97 27.39
CA LEU A 711 0.78 14.05 26.50
C LEU A 711 -0.27 15.16 26.35
N LYS A 712 -1.53 14.95 26.78
CA LYS A 712 -2.61 15.95 26.62
C LYS A 712 -2.26 17.34 27.17
N ALA A 713 -1.54 17.40 28.29
CA ALA A 713 -1.15 18.66 28.92
C ALA A 713 -0.03 19.39 28.16
N PHE A 714 0.62 18.71 27.21
CA PHE A 714 1.70 19.22 26.38
C PHE A 714 1.25 19.49 24.95
N ILE A 715 -0.01 19.25 24.60
CA ILE A 715 -0.53 19.58 23.27
C ILE A 715 -0.58 21.11 23.15
N PRO A 716 0.13 21.72 22.18
CA PRO A 716 0.01 23.15 21.94
C PRO A 716 -1.44 23.50 21.59
N GLY A 717 -1.96 24.62 22.10
CA GLY A 717 -3.27 25.13 21.66
C GLY A 717 -3.32 25.26 20.13
N GLU A 718 -4.47 24.96 19.52
CA GLU A 718 -4.65 25.13 18.08
C GLU A 718 -4.28 26.56 17.69
N LYS A 719 -3.33 26.70 16.75
CA LYS A 719 -2.94 27.99 16.19
C LYS A 719 -3.82 28.38 15.03
#